data_AF-A0A815H8E8-F1
#
_entry.id   AF-A0A815H8E8-F1
#
_cell.length_a   1.000
_cell.length_b   1.000
_cell.length_c   1.000
_cell.angle_alpha   90.00
_cell.angle_beta   90.00
_cell.angle_gamma   90.00
#
_symmetry.space_group_name_H-M   'P 1'
#
loop_
_entity.id
_entity.type
_entity.pdbx_description
1 polymer ?
#
loop_
_entity_poly.entity_id
_entity_poly.type
_entity_poly.pdbx_seq_one_letter_code
_entity_poly.pdbx_strand_id
1 'polypeptide(L)'
;MGTIFQVNDVRYSDNENIWIIKLSLIGEDDPRLKDMIDYIKYEIKDTADLITLADFFIKIGEYYIAKEYYQKYQNQLSINDPNMKRVWQGLSNIADIQGNYFISMNDYSKAHVCFNEQIDICQNLPRHHPQVGKCHANVANLYEIQGNNNLALENYEKAYKIFTQSLPAYHPDTTKVEQSIENLSPQKKSTKETSNQSTISKMIEISEDQSEANKILETFLIVWLDANVNKTKDNEETYKALRTSINYLKTFDNLQEGENYIQSIHREKIILIVSGGFGMEIVQRIHDCEQINSIYVYCSDKARHEQWSKDYPKVKSVITKRNQLVEEIIEDQKIRNKTEDSFPMSILTRTAVAKETTAKDIAKEMGSVLWFQLLIDVLLRMEHTDDAKTELIETWGENYTGNSFELKIIKEFKKEYKQEKAVWWYTRESSLYRILNKALREQSIDMIFSFRFFLTELSKQVSQLYQNYVQQLKASNTISKPIPVYRGQVISKEELEQMQNSIGGFISINSFFSTSRNKSKAQNFAMGSPVTEKLRRILFKIEIDPRLPTKPFANIEGISYYPNEQEILFMLGSIFRINKIESDEENKLSIINMSLCSEDDFELKELFAYLKKDIGDEASMITLGNILLQMGEYDKGERIFLRMNHQEGLINVAELKGNFYLAMKQYKQAIVYYEQSLKLRLKLLPESHPDIGKSYSSIAMAYEFWKEYPKSIDYYQQAIKQYQRTLKDNHPSITQIMNNLQKLQH
;
A
#
# COMPACT_ATOMS: atom_id res chain seq x y z
N MET A 1 16.85 10.81 -31.10
CA MET A 1 17.49 11.41 -29.90
C MET A 1 17.65 10.42 -28.73
N GLY A 2 17.60 9.10 -28.96
CA GLY A 2 18.01 8.11 -27.97
C GLY A 2 19.36 7.52 -28.36
N THR A 3 20.29 7.40 -27.43
CA THR A 3 21.59 6.77 -27.64
C THR A 3 21.47 5.27 -27.36
N ILE A 4 21.77 4.42 -28.33
CA ILE A 4 21.60 2.97 -28.22
C ILE A 4 22.96 2.31 -28.00
N PHE A 5 23.05 1.47 -26.97
CA PHE A 5 24.26 0.74 -26.60
C PHE A 5 24.07 -0.76 -26.80
N GLN A 6 25.07 -1.41 -27.40
CA GLN A 6 25.17 -2.87 -27.39
C GLN A 6 25.80 -3.30 -26.08
N VAL A 7 25.12 -4.19 -25.34
CA VAL A 7 25.74 -4.87 -24.21
C VAL A 7 26.63 -5.97 -24.77
N ASN A 8 27.95 -5.82 -24.61
CA ASN A 8 28.90 -6.81 -25.10
C ASN A 8 29.25 -7.83 -24.02
N ASP A 9 29.21 -7.43 -22.75
CA ASP A 9 29.72 -8.21 -21.64
C ASP A 9 29.21 -7.66 -20.30
N VAL A 10 28.92 -8.54 -19.35
CA VAL A 10 28.44 -8.20 -18.00
C VAL A 10 29.13 -9.11 -17.01
N ARG A 11 29.92 -8.53 -16.10
CA ARG A 11 30.70 -9.29 -15.11
C ARG A 11 30.55 -8.69 -13.74
N TYR A 12 30.58 -9.54 -12.72
CA TYR A 12 30.63 -9.08 -11.33
C TYR A 12 32.08 -9.03 -10.85
N SER A 13 32.46 -7.93 -10.20
CA SER A 13 33.77 -7.80 -9.56
C SER A 13 33.61 -8.00 -8.06
N ASP A 14 33.99 -9.18 -7.56
CA ASP A 14 33.90 -9.51 -6.12
C ASP A 14 34.70 -8.54 -5.23
N ASN A 15 35.83 -8.03 -5.75
CA ASN A 15 36.68 -7.11 -5.00
C ASN A 15 36.08 -5.70 -4.84
N GLU A 16 35.22 -5.27 -5.77
CA GLU A 16 34.60 -3.94 -5.74
C GLU A 16 33.09 -4.00 -5.45
N ASN A 17 32.53 -5.21 -5.33
CA ASN A 17 31.12 -5.47 -5.06
C ASN A 17 30.16 -4.78 -6.07
N ILE A 18 30.57 -4.66 -7.34
CA ILE A 18 29.81 -4.00 -8.42
C ILE A 18 29.76 -4.84 -9.71
N TRP A 19 28.68 -4.65 -10.47
CA TRP A 19 28.56 -5.18 -11.83
C TRP A 19 29.19 -4.25 -12.85
N ILE A 20 30.16 -4.75 -13.61
CA ILE A 20 30.82 -4.06 -14.70
C ILE A 20 30.15 -4.50 -16.01
N ILE A 21 29.44 -3.56 -16.63
CA ILE A 21 28.76 -3.76 -17.91
C ILE A 21 29.56 -3.07 -19.01
N LYS A 22 30.08 -3.84 -19.97
CA LYS A 22 30.82 -3.29 -21.11
C LYS A 22 29.85 -3.00 -22.25
N LEU A 23 29.66 -1.72 -22.52
CA LEU A 23 28.79 -1.21 -23.58
C LEU A 23 29.61 -0.72 -24.77
N SER A 24 29.16 -1.04 -25.99
CA SER A 24 29.60 -0.35 -27.21
C SER A 24 28.50 0.59 -27.68
N LEU A 25 28.88 1.81 -28.07
CA LEU A 25 27.97 2.73 -28.73
C LEU A 25 27.66 2.19 -30.13
N ILE A 26 26.38 1.99 -30.44
CA ILE A 26 25.95 1.62 -31.80
C ILE A 26 25.57 2.92 -32.53
N GLY A 27 26.21 3.16 -33.68
CA GLY A 27 25.88 4.32 -34.53
C GLY A 27 24.58 4.09 -35.32
N GLU A 28 23.99 5.18 -35.83
CA GLU A 28 22.79 5.13 -36.68
C GLU A 28 23.00 4.32 -37.99
N ASP A 29 24.24 4.06 -38.36
CA ASP A 29 24.63 3.27 -39.53
C ASP A 29 24.61 1.74 -39.29
N ASP A 30 24.24 1.27 -38.09
CA ASP A 30 24.11 -0.16 -37.82
C ASP A 30 22.97 -0.77 -38.65
N PRO A 31 23.22 -1.83 -39.45
CA PRO A 31 22.23 -2.39 -40.37
C PRO A 31 20.94 -2.84 -39.70
N ARG A 32 21.02 -3.40 -38.48
CA ARG A 32 19.83 -3.90 -37.77
C ARG A 32 19.01 -2.75 -37.21
N LEU A 33 19.69 -1.72 -36.70
CA LEU A 33 19.02 -0.54 -36.20
C LEU A 33 18.34 0.23 -37.33
N LYS A 34 19.01 0.33 -38.48
CA LYS A 34 18.45 0.94 -39.69
C LYS A 34 17.21 0.21 -40.19
N ASP A 35 17.25 -1.13 -40.27
CA ASP A 35 16.08 -1.93 -40.64
C ASP A 35 14.90 -1.75 -39.66
N MET A 36 15.18 -1.66 -38.35
CA MET A 36 14.15 -1.39 -37.34
C MET A 36 13.56 0.02 -37.47
N ILE A 37 14.40 1.03 -37.69
CA ILE A 37 13.98 2.43 -37.86
C ILE A 37 13.18 2.57 -39.16
N ASP A 38 13.61 1.94 -40.25
CA ASP A 38 12.93 1.99 -41.54
C ASP A 38 11.59 1.24 -41.49
N TYR A 39 11.50 0.14 -40.74
CA TYR A 39 10.23 -0.53 -40.43
C TYR A 39 9.28 0.38 -39.63
N ILE A 40 9.79 1.06 -38.59
CA ILE A 40 9.00 2.01 -37.80
C ILE A 40 8.54 3.19 -38.66
N LYS A 41 9.41 3.75 -39.50
CA LYS A 41 9.11 4.84 -40.44
C LYS A 41 8.06 4.42 -41.48
N TYR A 42 8.14 3.19 -41.97
CA TYR A 42 7.17 2.59 -42.88
C TYR A 42 5.79 2.42 -42.21
N GLU A 43 5.75 1.96 -40.95
CA GLU A 43 4.51 1.84 -40.15
C GLU A 43 3.85 3.21 -39.86
N ILE A 44 4.64 4.24 -39.57
CA ILE A 44 4.14 5.60 -39.23
C ILE A 44 3.85 6.48 -40.46
N LYS A 45 4.11 5.99 -41.69
CA LYS A 45 3.84 6.70 -42.96
C LYS A 45 4.37 8.14 -43.06
N ASP A 46 5.46 8.46 -42.37
CA ASP A 46 6.20 9.73 -42.41
C ASP A 46 5.34 11.01 -42.54
N THR A 47 4.25 11.11 -41.76
CA THR A 47 3.47 12.35 -41.61
C THR A 47 3.35 12.75 -40.15
N ALA A 48 3.61 14.04 -39.89
CA ALA A 48 3.58 14.67 -38.56
C ALA A 48 2.17 15.13 -38.16
N ASP A 49 1.16 14.29 -38.34
CA ASP A 49 -0.23 14.58 -37.98
C ASP A 49 -0.59 14.00 -36.60
N LEU A 50 -1.23 14.82 -35.74
CA LEU A 50 -1.50 14.52 -34.33
C LEU A 50 -2.25 13.18 -34.11
N ILE A 51 -3.05 12.76 -35.08
CA ILE A 51 -3.78 11.47 -35.04
C ILE A 51 -2.82 10.29 -35.20
N THR A 52 -1.86 10.37 -36.12
CA THR A 52 -0.86 9.31 -36.32
C THR A 52 0.04 9.16 -35.09
N LEU A 53 0.37 10.29 -34.44
CA LEU A 53 1.04 10.30 -33.14
C LEU A 53 0.18 9.70 -32.02
N ALA A 54 -1.11 10.05 -31.95
CA ALA A 54 -2.02 9.48 -30.96
C ALA A 54 -2.20 7.96 -31.12
N ASP A 55 -2.37 7.48 -32.35
CA ASP A 55 -2.44 6.05 -32.69
C ASP A 55 -1.14 5.32 -32.29
N PHE A 56 0.02 5.95 -32.49
CA PHE A 56 1.31 5.43 -32.05
C PHE A 56 1.39 5.30 -30.53
N PHE A 57 1.00 6.34 -29.79
CA PHE A 57 1.00 6.31 -28.32
C PHE A 57 0.06 5.24 -27.75
N ILE A 58 -1.08 4.95 -28.39
CA ILE A 58 -1.92 3.79 -28.04
C ILE A 58 -1.14 2.48 -28.19
N LYS A 59 -0.42 2.28 -29.31
CA LYS A 59 0.31 1.04 -29.58
C LYS A 59 1.43 0.77 -28.57
N ILE A 60 2.05 1.81 -28.02
CA ILE A 60 3.12 1.68 -27.02
C ILE A 60 2.65 1.78 -25.56
N GLY A 61 1.32 1.85 -25.33
CA GLY A 61 0.73 1.83 -23.98
C GLY A 61 0.62 3.19 -23.28
N GLU A 62 0.95 4.28 -23.96
CA GLU A 62 0.94 5.65 -23.43
C GLU A 62 -0.42 6.32 -23.61
N TYR A 63 -1.47 5.76 -22.99
CA TYR A 63 -2.87 6.13 -23.24
C TYR A 63 -3.22 7.56 -22.80
N TYR A 64 -2.57 8.10 -21.77
CA TYR A 64 -2.79 9.48 -21.32
C TYR A 64 -2.32 10.49 -22.37
N ILE A 65 -1.12 10.26 -22.92
CA ILE A 65 -0.55 11.08 -23.98
C ILE A 65 -1.41 10.93 -25.24
N ALA A 66 -1.79 9.71 -25.62
CA ALA A 66 -2.69 9.50 -26.76
C ALA A 66 -4.01 10.29 -26.62
N LYS A 67 -4.62 10.28 -25.43
CA LYS A 67 -5.86 11.02 -25.12
C LYS A 67 -5.66 12.53 -25.30
N GLU A 68 -4.56 13.08 -24.80
CA GLU A 68 -4.23 14.51 -24.95
C GLU A 68 -4.11 14.91 -26.43
N TYR A 69 -3.45 14.09 -27.25
CA TYR A 69 -3.28 14.37 -28.69
C TYR A 69 -4.61 14.28 -29.47
N TYR A 70 -5.46 13.29 -29.17
CA TYR A 70 -6.80 13.23 -29.76
C TYR A 70 -7.68 14.41 -29.34
N GLN A 71 -7.66 14.80 -28.07
CA GLN A 71 -8.40 15.96 -27.56
C GLN A 71 -7.88 17.27 -28.16
N LYS A 72 -6.57 17.41 -28.32
CA LYS A 72 -5.95 18.55 -28.98
C LYS A 72 -6.36 18.64 -30.45
N TYR A 73 -6.40 17.51 -31.17
CA TYR A 73 -6.92 17.48 -32.54
C TYR A 73 -8.41 17.83 -32.59
N GLN A 74 -9.22 17.25 -31.70
CA GLN A 74 -10.66 17.53 -31.58
C GLN A 74 -10.97 19.01 -31.31
N ASN A 75 -10.14 19.69 -30.51
CA ASN A 75 -10.31 21.11 -30.19
C ASN A 75 -9.88 22.08 -31.31
N GLN A 76 -9.15 21.59 -32.33
CA GLN A 76 -8.58 22.43 -33.39
C GLN A 76 -9.41 22.49 -34.68
N LEU A 77 -10.42 21.61 -34.86
CA LEU A 77 -11.12 21.43 -36.15
C LEU A 77 -12.64 21.30 -36.00
N SER A 78 -13.37 21.47 -37.11
CA SER A 78 -14.84 21.35 -37.18
C SER A 78 -15.29 19.89 -37.01
N ILE A 79 -16.47 19.67 -36.42
CA ILE A 79 -17.07 18.35 -36.19
C ILE A 79 -17.26 17.53 -37.49
N ASN A 80 -17.25 18.19 -38.65
CA ASN A 80 -17.40 17.59 -39.98
C ASN A 80 -16.05 17.18 -40.62
N ASP A 81 -14.93 17.28 -39.91
CA ASP A 81 -13.63 16.86 -40.43
C ASP A 81 -13.62 15.33 -40.70
N PRO A 82 -13.12 14.86 -41.87
CA PRO A 82 -13.15 13.45 -42.25
C PRO A 82 -12.48 12.50 -41.24
N ASN A 83 -11.55 13.00 -40.43
CA ASN A 83 -10.80 12.20 -39.46
C ASN A 83 -11.46 12.13 -38.08
N MET A 84 -12.53 12.88 -37.81
CA MET A 84 -13.20 12.88 -36.50
C MET A 84 -13.74 11.50 -36.11
N LYS A 85 -14.15 10.69 -37.11
CA LYS A 85 -14.52 9.29 -36.87
C LYS A 85 -13.38 8.47 -36.24
N ARG A 86 -12.14 8.68 -36.71
CA ARG A 86 -10.93 8.00 -36.19
C ARG A 86 -10.60 8.49 -34.78
N VAL A 87 -10.79 9.79 -34.50
CA VAL A 87 -10.60 10.40 -33.18
C VAL A 87 -11.60 9.83 -32.15
N TRP A 88 -12.90 9.81 -32.48
CA TRP A 88 -13.91 9.22 -31.59
C TRP A 88 -13.68 7.73 -31.36
N GLN A 89 -13.22 7.00 -32.37
CA GLN A 89 -12.85 5.59 -32.20
C GLN A 89 -11.64 5.42 -31.28
N GLY A 90 -10.60 6.25 -31.41
CA GLY A 90 -9.42 6.24 -30.54
C GLY A 90 -9.75 6.58 -29.09
N LEU A 91 -10.53 7.65 -28.86
CA LEU A 91 -10.98 8.05 -27.52
C LEU A 91 -11.89 6.98 -26.89
N SER A 92 -12.78 6.35 -27.67
CA SER A 92 -13.62 5.25 -27.21
C SER A 92 -12.79 4.03 -26.80
N ASN A 93 -11.72 3.70 -27.54
CA ASN A 93 -10.81 2.61 -27.16
C ASN A 93 -10.02 2.92 -25.88
N ILE A 94 -9.60 4.18 -25.68
CA ILE A 94 -8.92 4.59 -24.45
C ILE A 94 -9.87 4.47 -23.25
N ALA A 95 -11.12 4.93 -23.39
CA ALA A 95 -12.13 4.81 -22.34
C ALA A 95 -12.49 3.34 -22.03
N ASP A 96 -12.50 2.47 -23.05
CA ASP A 96 -12.64 1.01 -22.89
C ASP A 96 -11.51 0.41 -22.06
N ILE A 97 -10.25 0.71 -22.42
CA ILE A 97 -9.06 0.23 -21.71
C ILE A 97 -9.06 0.73 -20.25
N GLN A 98 -9.40 2.01 -20.03
CA GLN A 98 -9.51 2.59 -18.69
C GLN A 98 -10.65 1.95 -17.88
N GLY A 99 -11.82 1.74 -18.49
CA GLY A 99 -12.94 1.07 -17.85
C GLY A 99 -12.64 -0.36 -17.45
N ASN A 100 -11.99 -1.14 -18.32
CA ASN A 100 -11.55 -2.50 -18.02
C ASN A 100 -10.42 -2.55 -16.99
N TYR A 101 -9.51 -1.56 -17.00
CA TYR A 101 -8.52 -1.38 -15.94
C TYR A 101 -9.21 -1.14 -14.60
N PHE A 102 -10.22 -0.26 -14.54
CA PHE A 102 -10.98 -0.03 -13.31
C PHE A 102 -11.82 -1.24 -12.89
N ILE A 103 -12.38 -2.03 -13.82
CA ILE A 103 -12.97 -3.34 -13.51
C ILE A 103 -11.92 -4.28 -12.89
N SER A 104 -10.71 -4.35 -13.45
CA SER A 104 -9.63 -5.20 -12.91
C SER A 104 -9.16 -4.75 -11.52
N MET A 105 -9.37 -3.47 -11.21
CA MET A 105 -9.15 -2.86 -9.90
C MET A 105 -10.40 -2.88 -9.01
N ASN A 106 -11.52 -3.49 -9.46
CA ASN A 106 -12.83 -3.52 -8.82
C ASN A 106 -13.48 -2.13 -8.55
N ASP A 107 -12.98 -1.06 -9.15
CA ASP A 107 -13.54 0.30 -9.05
C ASP A 107 -14.67 0.49 -10.08
N TYR A 108 -15.81 -0.12 -9.79
CA TYR A 108 -16.96 -0.12 -10.71
C TYR A 108 -17.56 1.27 -10.93
N SER A 109 -17.38 2.19 -9.98
CA SER A 109 -17.84 3.58 -10.12
C SER A 109 -17.04 4.33 -11.17
N LYS A 110 -15.70 4.22 -11.14
CA LYS A 110 -14.86 4.78 -12.22
C LYS A 110 -15.02 4.02 -13.52
N ALA A 111 -15.23 2.70 -13.48
CA ALA A 111 -15.58 1.95 -14.68
C ALA A 111 -16.89 2.47 -15.31
N HIS A 112 -17.93 2.74 -14.50
CA HIS A 112 -19.17 3.38 -14.94
C HIS A 112 -18.91 4.76 -15.55
N VAL A 113 -18.07 5.60 -14.95
CA VAL A 113 -17.69 6.91 -15.52
C VAL A 113 -16.99 6.74 -16.87
N CYS A 114 -16.03 5.83 -16.97
CA CYS A 114 -15.30 5.55 -18.22
C CYS A 114 -16.22 5.01 -19.31
N PHE A 115 -17.14 4.08 -19.00
CA PHE A 115 -18.07 3.56 -19.99
C PHE A 115 -19.18 4.54 -20.35
N ASN A 116 -19.59 5.43 -19.44
CA ASN A 116 -20.48 6.54 -19.76
C ASN A 116 -19.79 7.57 -20.68
N GLU A 117 -18.53 7.92 -20.39
CA GLU A 117 -17.70 8.73 -21.30
C GLU A 117 -17.58 8.04 -22.67
N GLN A 118 -17.37 6.72 -22.67
CA GLN A 118 -17.32 5.90 -23.88
C GLN A 118 -18.63 5.96 -24.67
N ILE A 119 -19.78 5.89 -23.99
CA ILE A 119 -21.12 6.02 -24.59
C ILE A 119 -21.30 7.39 -25.22
N ASP A 120 -20.95 8.47 -24.51
CA ASP A 120 -21.07 9.85 -25.01
C ASP A 120 -20.19 10.08 -26.24
N ILE A 121 -18.99 9.48 -26.28
CA ILE A 121 -18.13 9.48 -27.47
C ILE A 121 -18.78 8.64 -28.59
N CYS A 122 -19.27 7.43 -28.26
CA CYS A 122 -19.94 6.49 -29.16
C CYS A 122 -21.20 7.09 -29.84
N GLN A 123 -21.88 8.07 -29.23
CA GLN A 123 -23.05 8.77 -29.81
C GLN A 123 -22.72 9.54 -31.11
N ASN A 124 -21.45 9.91 -31.30
CA ASN A 124 -20.98 10.61 -32.50
C ASN A 124 -20.65 9.63 -33.66
N LEU A 125 -20.69 8.32 -33.42
CA LEU A 125 -20.49 7.29 -34.45
C LEU A 125 -21.82 6.84 -35.06
N PRO A 126 -21.83 6.27 -36.28
CA PRO A 126 -23.03 5.69 -36.86
C PRO A 126 -23.66 4.63 -35.94
N ARG A 127 -24.99 4.57 -35.85
CA ARG A 127 -25.73 3.68 -34.91
C ARG A 127 -25.40 2.19 -35.03
N HIS A 128 -24.93 1.74 -36.20
CA HIS A 128 -24.54 0.36 -36.46
C HIS A 128 -23.02 0.17 -36.43
N HIS A 129 -22.25 1.10 -35.86
CA HIS A 129 -20.81 0.95 -35.76
C HIS A 129 -20.45 -0.11 -34.70
N PRO A 130 -19.56 -1.07 -34.97
CA PRO A 130 -19.20 -2.12 -34.02
C PRO A 130 -18.76 -1.62 -32.63
N GLN A 131 -18.12 -0.45 -32.58
CA GLN A 131 -17.71 0.19 -31.32
C GLN A 131 -18.91 0.53 -30.40
N VAL A 132 -20.07 0.86 -30.97
CA VAL A 132 -21.30 1.10 -30.20
C VAL A 132 -21.81 -0.21 -29.60
N GLY A 133 -21.65 -1.33 -30.31
CA GLY A 133 -21.92 -2.67 -29.77
C GLY A 133 -20.98 -3.02 -28.61
N LYS A 134 -19.69 -2.69 -28.71
CA LYS A 134 -18.71 -2.87 -27.62
C LYS A 134 -19.03 -2.03 -26.40
N CYS A 135 -19.41 -0.77 -26.60
CA CYS A 135 -19.90 0.14 -25.56
C CYS A 135 -21.02 -0.55 -24.72
N HIS A 136 -22.04 -1.14 -25.38
CA HIS A 136 -23.11 -1.86 -24.68
C HIS A 136 -22.66 -3.18 -24.03
N ALA A 137 -21.77 -3.94 -24.67
CA ALA A 137 -21.26 -5.20 -24.13
C ALA A 137 -20.43 -4.99 -22.84
N ASN A 138 -19.65 -3.92 -22.77
CA ASN A 138 -18.86 -3.56 -21.59
C ASN A 138 -19.76 -3.17 -20.41
N VAL A 139 -20.80 -2.37 -20.66
CA VAL A 139 -21.80 -2.01 -19.64
C VAL A 139 -22.59 -3.24 -19.19
N ALA A 140 -22.92 -4.15 -20.11
CA ALA A 140 -23.57 -5.40 -19.79
C ALA A 140 -22.71 -6.28 -18.86
N ASN A 141 -21.43 -6.44 -19.19
CA ASN A 141 -20.46 -7.15 -18.37
C ASN A 141 -20.29 -6.51 -16.99
N LEU A 142 -20.26 -5.17 -16.92
CA LEU A 142 -20.24 -4.45 -15.65
C LEU A 142 -21.48 -4.74 -14.79
N TYR A 143 -22.68 -4.73 -15.38
CA TYR A 143 -23.90 -5.09 -14.67
C TYR A 143 -23.95 -6.57 -14.27
N GLU A 144 -23.40 -7.46 -15.09
CA GLU A 144 -23.28 -8.90 -14.77
C GLU A 144 -22.36 -9.12 -13.57
N ILE A 145 -21.19 -8.47 -13.55
CA ILE A 145 -20.25 -8.49 -12.41
C ILE A 145 -20.89 -7.92 -11.14
N GLN A 146 -21.75 -6.90 -11.28
CA GLN A 146 -22.53 -6.32 -10.18
C GLN A 146 -23.74 -7.19 -9.75
N GLY A 147 -24.00 -8.31 -10.43
CA GLY A 147 -25.10 -9.23 -10.15
C GLY A 147 -26.48 -8.71 -10.60
N ASN A 148 -26.53 -7.67 -11.42
CA ASN A 148 -27.76 -7.10 -11.97
C ASN A 148 -28.11 -7.73 -13.32
N ASN A 149 -28.44 -9.01 -13.27
CA ASN A 149 -28.61 -9.86 -14.46
C ASN A 149 -29.66 -9.35 -15.47
N ASN A 150 -30.67 -8.61 -15.01
CA ASN A 150 -31.71 -8.05 -15.90
C ASN A 150 -31.16 -6.88 -16.73
N LEU A 151 -30.42 -5.96 -16.11
CA LEU A 151 -29.79 -4.85 -16.83
C LEU A 151 -28.62 -5.32 -17.69
N ALA A 152 -27.91 -6.37 -17.24
CA ALA A 152 -26.88 -7.03 -18.04
C ALA A 152 -27.47 -7.62 -19.32
N LEU A 153 -28.55 -8.41 -19.19
CA LEU A 153 -29.24 -9.02 -20.33
C LEU A 153 -29.74 -7.97 -21.33
N GLU A 154 -30.38 -6.90 -20.85
CA GLU A 154 -30.87 -5.81 -21.71
C GLU A 154 -29.74 -5.15 -22.53
N ASN A 155 -28.57 -4.95 -21.92
CA ASN A 155 -27.42 -4.36 -22.61
C ASN A 155 -26.71 -5.36 -23.54
N TYR A 156 -26.63 -6.64 -23.19
CA TYR A 156 -26.12 -7.67 -24.09
C TYR A 156 -27.01 -7.82 -25.32
N GLU A 157 -28.34 -7.77 -25.19
CA GLU A 157 -29.25 -7.82 -26.34
C GLU A 157 -29.08 -6.62 -27.28
N LYS A 158 -28.86 -5.41 -26.72
CA LYS A 158 -28.51 -4.21 -27.50
C LYS A 158 -27.19 -4.38 -28.25
N ALA A 159 -26.16 -4.91 -27.59
CA ALA A 159 -24.87 -5.20 -28.21
C ALA A 159 -24.99 -6.25 -29.33
N TYR A 160 -25.71 -7.34 -29.08
CA TYR A 160 -25.93 -8.43 -30.05
C TYR A 160 -26.65 -7.95 -31.31
N LYS A 161 -27.69 -7.12 -31.16
CA LYS A 161 -28.40 -6.52 -32.29
C LYS A 161 -27.49 -5.64 -33.16
N ILE A 162 -26.58 -4.89 -32.55
CA ILE A 162 -25.63 -4.05 -33.29
C ILE A 162 -24.56 -4.92 -33.97
N PHE A 163 -24.03 -5.93 -33.30
CA PHE A 163 -23.00 -6.82 -33.86
C PHE A 163 -23.53 -7.66 -35.02
N THR A 164 -24.73 -8.22 -34.94
CA THR A 164 -25.34 -9.00 -36.04
C THR A 164 -25.65 -8.16 -37.28
N GLN A 165 -25.75 -6.84 -37.14
CA GLN A 165 -25.97 -5.90 -38.25
C GLN A 165 -24.67 -5.35 -38.84
N SER A 166 -23.53 -5.51 -38.17
CA SER A 166 -22.27 -4.84 -38.50
C SER A 166 -21.05 -5.75 -38.62
N LEU A 167 -21.13 -6.98 -38.09
CA LEU A 167 -20.07 -7.98 -38.06
C LEU A 167 -20.61 -9.34 -38.55
N PRO A 168 -19.75 -10.21 -39.11
CA PRO A 168 -20.13 -11.58 -39.43
C PRO A 168 -20.55 -12.38 -38.18
N ALA A 169 -21.43 -13.37 -38.35
CA ALA A 169 -21.95 -14.20 -37.25
C ALA A 169 -20.84 -14.94 -36.46
N TYR A 170 -19.73 -15.27 -37.11
CA TYR A 170 -18.56 -15.93 -36.52
C TYR A 170 -17.54 -14.97 -35.89
N HIS A 171 -17.83 -13.67 -35.84
CA HIS A 171 -16.92 -12.71 -35.22
C HIS A 171 -16.87 -12.94 -33.69
N PRO A 172 -15.68 -12.95 -33.05
CA PRO A 172 -15.52 -13.26 -31.63
C PRO A 172 -16.42 -12.43 -30.70
N ASP A 173 -16.58 -11.14 -30.99
CA ASP A 173 -17.44 -10.25 -30.19
C ASP A 173 -18.93 -10.63 -30.28
N THR A 174 -19.40 -11.10 -31.46
CA THR A 174 -20.77 -11.56 -31.66
C THR A 174 -21.03 -12.85 -30.88
N THR A 175 -20.12 -13.82 -30.99
CA THR A 175 -20.23 -15.12 -30.31
C THR A 175 -20.13 -15.01 -28.79
N LYS A 176 -19.27 -14.11 -28.27
CA LYS A 176 -19.14 -13.88 -26.82
C LYS A 176 -20.41 -13.30 -26.20
N VAL A 177 -21.02 -12.33 -26.87
CA VAL A 177 -22.29 -11.74 -26.39
C VAL A 177 -23.43 -12.76 -26.46
N GLU A 178 -23.50 -13.56 -27.53
CA GLU A 178 -24.47 -14.64 -27.68
C GLU A 178 -24.42 -15.65 -26.52
N GLN A 179 -23.22 -16.12 -26.18
CA GLN A 179 -23.01 -17.03 -25.03
C GLN A 179 -23.41 -16.40 -23.70
N SER A 180 -23.16 -15.10 -23.52
CA SER A 180 -23.50 -14.37 -22.29
C SER A 180 -25.02 -14.23 -22.12
N ILE A 181 -25.76 -14.00 -23.23
CA ILE A 181 -27.24 -14.00 -23.25
C ILE A 181 -27.79 -15.39 -22.90
N GLU A 182 -27.22 -16.45 -23.48
CA GLU A 182 -27.64 -17.84 -23.20
C GLU A 182 -27.45 -18.21 -21.72
N ASN A 183 -26.33 -17.81 -21.11
CA ASN A 183 -26.02 -18.09 -19.71
C ASN A 183 -26.97 -17.37 -18.72
N LEU A 184 -27.47 -16.19 -19.09
CA LEU A 184 -28.35 -15.38 -18.26
C LEU A 184 -29.84 -15.72 -18.43
N SER A 185 -30.20 -16.53 -19.43
CA SER A 185 -31.59 -16.87 -19.77
C SER A 185 -32.19 -17.95 -18.85
N PRO A 186 -33.46 -17.82 -18.40
CA PRO A 186 -34.05 -18.61 -17.30
C PRO A 186 -34.33 -20.11 -17.57
N GLN A 187 -34.09 -20.64 -18.77
CA GLN A 187 -34.55 -22.00 -19.15
C GLN A 187 -33.77 -23.18 -18.52
N LYS A 188 -32.73 -22.96 -17.71
CA LYS A 188 -31.99 -24.05 -17.00
C LYS A 188 -32.09 -24.05 -15.47
N LYS A 189 -32.83 -23.13 -14.84
CA LYS A 189 -32.95 -23.06 -13.37
C LYS A 189 -33.86 -24.13 -12.74
N SER A 190 -34.67 -24.86 -13.51
CA SER A 190 -35.74 -25.71 -12.96
C SER A 190 -35.35 -27.11 -12.45
N THR A 191 -34.08 -27.51 -12.47
CA THR A 191 -33.67 -28.88 -12.05
C THR A 191 -32.74 -28.95 -10.83
N LYS A 192 -32.35 -27.82 -10.22
CA LYS A 192 -31.47 -27.84 -9.03
C LYS A 192 -32.13 -27.43 -7.70
N GLU A 193 -33.29 -26.77 -7.72
CA GLU A 193 -33.84 -26.15 -6.50
C GLU A 193 -34.68 -27.09 -5.61
N THR A 194 -35.13 -28.25 -6.09
CA THR A 194 -35.93 -29.19 -5.28
C THR A 194 -35.10 -30.23 -4.51
N SER A 195 -33.78 -30.28 -4.68
CA SER A 195 -32.88 -31.20 -3.95
C SER A 195 -32.21 -30.55 -2.73
N ASN A 196 -32.11 -29.21 -2.68
CA ASN A 196 -31.35 -28.53 -1.64
C ASN A 196 -32.11 -28.25 -0.34
N GLN A 197 -33.45 -28.29 -0.33
CA GLN A 197 -34.21 -28.05 0.90
C GLN A 197 -34.18 -29.21 1.90
N SER A 198 -33.94 -30.45 1.46
CA SER A 198 -33.78 -31.60 2.37
C SER A 198 -32.35 -31.74 2.93
N THR A 199 -31.37 -31.09 2.29
CA THR A 199 -29.96 -31.12 2.69
C THR A 199 -29.63 -30.02 3.71
N ILE A 200 -30.31 -28.86 3.62
CA ILE A 200 -30.13 -27.74 4.56
C ILE A 200 -30.55 -28.12 5.98
N SER A 201 -31.59 -28.94 6.16
CA SER A 201 -31.99 -29.43 7.49
C SER A 201 -31.03 -30.47 8.08
N LYS A 202 -30.19 -31.13 7.26
CA LYS A 202 -29.14 -32.06 7.75
C LYS A 202 -27.78 -31.39 7.95
N MET A 203 -27.55 -30.20 7.41
CA MET A 203 -26.32 -29.42 7.62
C MET A 203 -26.29 -28.64 8.95
N ILE A 204 -27.45 -28.46 9.61
CA ILE A 204 -27.52 -27.75 10.90
C ILE A 204 -26.95 -28.62 12.05
N GLU A 205 -26.98 -29.95 11.94
CA GLU A 205 -26.38 -30.87 12.93
C GLU A 205 -24.87 -31.10 12.75
N ILE A 206 -24.23 -30.55 11.71
CA ILE A 206 -22.77 -30.67 11.48
C ILE A 206 -22.02 -29.41 11.97
N SER A 207 -22.74 -28.42 12.51
CA SER A 207 -22.20 -27.10 12.85
C SER A 207 -21.31 -27.03 14.11
N GLU A 208 -21.13 -28.13 14.84
CA GLU A 208 -20.20 -28.17 15.99
C GLU A 208 -18.77 -28.61 15.63
N ASP A 209 -18.52 -29.12 14.41
CA ASP A 209 -17.22 -29.71 14.04
C ASP A 209 -16.37 -28.83 13.09
N GLN A 210 -16.85 -27.65 12.70
CA GLN A 210 -16.14 -26.76 11.75
C GLN A 210 -15.41 -25.57 12.38
N SER A 211 -15.33 -25.46 13.71
CA SER A 211 -14.60 -24.35 14.35
C SER A 211 -13.07 -24.37 14.10
N GLU A 212 -12.51 -25.48 13.61
CA GLU A 212 -11.07 -25.58 13.29
C GLU A 212 -10.68 -25.17 11.86
N ALA A 213 -11.66 -24.94 10.96
CA ALA A 213 -11.40 -24.72 9.53
C ALA A 213 -11.16 -23.25 9.12
N ASN A 214 -11.45 -22.26 9.97
CA ASN A 214 -11.35 -20.84 9.60
C ASN A 214 -10.11 -20.14 10.18
N LYS A 215 -8.92 -20.54 9.74
CA LYS A 215 -7.68 -19.78 9.96
C LYS A 215 -7.16 -19.23 8.64
N ILE A 216 -7.79 -18.15 8.16
CA ILE A 216 -7.36 -17.43 6.95
C ILE A 216 -5.97 -16.82 7.21
N LEU A 217 -5.04 -17.05 6.28
CA LEU A 217 -3.66 -16.54 6.28
C LEU A 217 -3.62 -15.10 5.75
N GLU A 218 -3.93 -14.15 6.62
CA GLU A 218 -4.07 -12.72 6.24
C GLU A 218 -2.80 -11.90 6.45
N THR A 219 -1.84 -12.46 7.17
CA THR A 219 -0.59 -11.82 7.57
C THR A 219 0.50 -11.90 6.51
N PHE A 220 0.36 -12.73 5.47
CA PHE A 220 1.42 -12.97 4.48
C PHE A 220 1.01 -12.59 3.07
N LEU A 221 1.93 -11.92 2.36
CA LEU A 221 1.86 -11.78 0.92
C LEU A 221 2.32 -13.10 0.30
N ILE A 222 1.45 -13.69 -0.51
CA ILE A 222 1.76 -14.89 -1.29
C ILE A 222 1.95 -14.49 -2.74
N VAL A 223 3.10 -14.81 -3.29
CA VAL A 223 3.40 -14.62 -4.71
C VAL A 223 3.45 -15.99 -5.36
N TRP A 224 2.67 -16.21 -6.42
CA TRP A 224 2.67 -17.44 -7.20
C TRP A 224 3.20 -17.17 -8.60
N LEU A 225 4.40 -17.69 -8.88
CA LEU A 225 5.07 -17.62 -10.17
C LEU A 225 4.87 -18.93 -10.92
N ASP A 226 4.05 -18.91 -11.96
CA ASP A 226 3.86 -20.04 -12.86
C ASP A 226 3.44 -19.56 -14.25
N ALA A 227 4.19 -19.93 -15.29
CA ALA A 227 3.89 -19.63 -16.69
C ALA A 227 2.45 -20.00 -17.11
N ASN A 228 1.83 -20.93 -16.40
CA ASN A 228 0.48 -21.44 -16.62
C ASN A 228 -0.51 -21.07 -15.51
N VAL A 229 -0.17 -20.15 -14.60
CA VAL A 229 -0.97 -19.83 -13.39
C VAL A 229 -2.44 -19.51 -13.69
N ASN A 230 -2.72 -18.86 -14.83
CA ASN A 230 -4.07 -18.52 -15.28
C ASN A 230 -4.50 -19.28 -16.56
N LYS A 231 -3.76 -20.31 -16.97
CA LYS A 231 -3.95 -20.98 -18.28
C LYS A 231 -4.55 -22.38 -18.17
N THR A 232 -4.35 -23.07 -17.04
CA THR A 232 -4.86 -24.43 -16.84
C THR A 232 -6.02 -24.43 -15.86
N LYS A 233 -6.99 -25.31 -16.10
CA LYS A 233 -8.13 -25.52 -15.20
C LYS A 233 -7.68 -25.93 -13.79
N ASP A 234 -6.62 -26.74 -13.69
CA ASP A 234 -6.04 -27.13 -12.41
C ASP A 234 -5.47 -25.94 -11.63
N ASN A 235 -4.73 -25.04 -12.30
CA ASN A 235 -4.21 -23.84 -11.66
C ASN A 235 -5.33 -22.85 -11.32
N GLU A 236 -6.36 -22.71 -12.15
CA GLU A 236 -7.52 -21.86 -11.85
C GLU A 236 -8.29 -22.38 -10.62
N GLU A 237 -8.52 -23.68 -10.52
CA GLU A 237 -9.15 -24.30 -9.35
C GLU A 237 -8.26 -24.20 -8.10
N THR A 238 -6.94 -24.34 -8.26
CA THR A 238 -5.96 -24.14 -7.19
C THR A 238 -5.91 -22.69 -6.72
N TYR A 239 -5.96 -21.73 -7.64
CA TYR A 239 -6.05 -20.30 -7.34
C TYR A 239 -7.32 -19.99 -6.52
N LYS A 240 -8.47 -20.53 -6.93
CA LYS A 240 -9.73 -20.40 -6.19
C LYS A 240 -9.62 -21.00 -4.79
N ALA A 241 -9.01 -22.18 -4.64
CA ALA A 241 -8.80 -22.83 -3.35
C ALA A 241 -7.81 -22.07 -2.45
N LEU A 242 -6.72 -21.52 -3.00
CA LEU A 242 -5.83 -20.65 -2.25
C LEU A 242 -6.58 -19.39 -1.82
N ARG A 243 -7.37 -18.78 -2.70
CA ARG A 243 -8.17 -17.58 -2.41
C ARG A 243 -9.26 -17.76 -1.35
N THR A 244 -9.68 -18.98 -1.02
CA THR A 244 -10.58 -19.20 0.12
C THR A 244 -9.88 -19.06 1.47
N SER A 245 -8.56 -19.19 1.51
CA SER A 245 -7.78 -19.20 2.76
C SER A 245 -6.63 -18.17 2.78
N ILE A 246 -6.31 -17.54 1.65
CA ILE A 246 -5.21 -16.58 1.45
C ILE A 246 -5.75 -15.36 0.71
N ASN A 247 -5.67 -14.20 1.35
CA ASN A 247 -6.24 -12.96 0.80
C ASN A 247 -5.26 -12.17 -0.07
N TYR A 248 -3.96 -12.21 0.25
CA TYR A 248 -2.92 -11.49 -0.49
C TYR A 248 -2.20 -12.45 -1.44
N LEU A 249 -2.91 -12.98 -2.44
CA LEU A 249 -2.32 -13.84 -3.48
C LEU A 249 -2.11 -13.04 -4.78
N LYS A 250 -0.85 -12.80 -5.15
CA LYS A 250 -0.47 -12.23 -6.44
C LYS A 250 0.08 -13.33 -7.35
N THR A 251 -0.41 -13.39 -8.58
CA THR A 251 0.02 -14.38 -9.57
C THR A 251 0.78 -13.69 -10.69
N PHE A 252 1.83 -14.34 -11.20
CA PHE A 252 2.59 -13.87 -12.35
C PHE A 252 2.87 -15.04 -13.30
N ASP A 253 2.54 -14.87 -14.57
CA ASP A 253 2.89 -15.80 -15.65
C ASP A 253 4.16 -15.37 -16.42
N ASN A 254 4.67 -14.17 -16.13
CA ASN A 254 5.97 -13.68 -16.58
C ASN A 254 6.98 -13.69 -15.40
N LEU A 255 8.09 -14.41 -15.57
CA LEU A 255 9.10 -14.58 -14.54
C LEU A 255 9.77 -13.25 -14.16
N GLN A 256 10.08 -12.40 -15.14
CA GLN A 256 10.78 -11.13 -14.90
C GLN A 256 9.90 -10.13 -14.17
N GLU A 257 8.61 -10.05 -14.52
CA GLU A 257 7.66 -9.18 -13.82
C GLU A 257 7.46 -9.62 -12.37
N GLY A 258 7.34 -10.94 -12.13
CA GLY A 258 7.26 -11.50 -10.80
C GLY A 258 8.52 -11.26 -9.96
N GLU A 259 9.70 -11.42 -10.56
CA GLU A 259 10.98 -11.13 -9.90
C GLU A 259 11.12 -9.64 -9.54
N ASN A 260 10.80 -8.74 -10.47
CA ASN A 260 10.81 -7.30 -10.23
C ASN A 260 9.84 -6.91 -9.11
N TYR A 261 8.65 -7.51 -9.08
CA TYR A 261 7.67 -7.30 -8.01
C TYR A 261 8.23 -7.75 -6.65
N ILE A 262 8.79 -8.96 -6.56
CA ILE A 262 9.40 -9.49 -5.32
C ILE A 262 10.55 -8.58 -4.84
N GLN A 263 11.35 -8.04 -5.75
CA GLN A 263 12.45 -7.15 -5.42
C GLN A 263 12.00 -5.75 -4.98
N SER A 264 10.85 -5.26 -5.48
CA SER A 264 10.26 -3.99 -5.05
C SER A 264 9.73 -4.00 -3.60
N ILE A 265 9.60 -5.19 -3.01
CA ILE A 265 9.00 -5.38 -1.70
C ILE A 265 10.10 -5.43 -0.65
N HIS A 266 10.16 -4.39 0.17
CA HIS A 266 11.24 -4.20 1.13
C HIS A 266 10.85 -4.51 2.58
N ARG A 267 9.55 -4.48 2.91
CA ARG A 267 9.07 -4.61 4.30
C ARG A 267 8.25 -5.87 4.58
N GLU A 268 7.62 -6.44 3.57
CA GLU A 268 6.73 -7.60 3.76
C GLU A 268 7.48 -8.92 3.60
N LYS A 269 7.12 -9.91 4.41
CA LYS A 269 7.58 -11.29 4.25
C LYS A 269 6.71 -12.01 3.22
N ILE A 270 7.36 -12.62 2.24
CA ILE A 270 6.75 -13.27 1.09
C ILE A 270 6.76 -14.78 1.28
N ILE A 271 5.62 -15.41 1.06
CA ILE A 271 5.51 -16.84 0.79
C ILE A 271 5.48 -17.00 -0.72
N LEU A 272 6.49 -17.66 -1.27
CA LEU A 272 6.63 -17.84 -2.70
C LEU A 272 6.12 -19.23 -3.11
N ILE A 273 5.20 -19.30 -4.05
CA ILE A 273 4.83 -20.52 -4.76
C ILE A 273 5.48 -20.42 -6.15
N VAL A 274 6.31 -21.38 -6.53
CA VAL A 274 6.93 -21.42 -7.86
C VAL A 274 6.59 -22.70 -8.59
N SER A 275 6.35 -22.63 -9.90
CA SER A 275 6.32 -23.84 -10.72
C SER A 275 7.70 -24.48 -10.80
N GLY A 276 7.79 -25.79 -11.06
CA GLY A 276 9.08 -26.45 -11.25
C GLY A 276 9.94 -25.78 -12.33
N GLY A 277 9.33 -25.33 -13.43
CA GLY A 277 10.03 -24.63 -14.52
C GLY A 277 10.61 -23.29 -14.09
N PHE A 278 9.78 -22.39 -13.56
CA PHE A 278 10.25 -21.09 -13.06
C PHE A 278 11.19 -21.22 -11.87
N GLY A 279 10.96 -22.22 -11.02
CA GLY A 279 11.80 -22.53 -9.87
C GLY A 279 13.26 -22.79 -10.25
N MET A 280 13.51 -23.45 -11.40
CA MET A 280 14.86 -23.79 -11.86
C MET A 280 15.69 -22.55 -12.13
N GLU A 281 15.03 -21.47 -12.56
CA GLU A 281 15.68 -20.22 -12.91
C GLU A 281 15.79 -19.29 -11.70
N ILE A 282 14.69 -19.12 -10.94
CA ILE A 282 14.60 -18.03 -9.96
C ILE A 282 15.06 -18.41 -8.56
N VAL A 283 14.86 -19.66 -8.10
CA VAL A 283 15.12 -20.02 -6.70
C VAL A 283 16.58 -19.78 -6.32
N GLN A 284 17.53 -20.11 -7.20
CA GLN A 284 18.96 -19.86 -6.96
C GLN A 284 19.27 -18.37 -6.77
N ARG A 285 18.54 -17.47 -7.45
CA ARG A 285 18.75 -16.02 -7.39
C ARG A 285 18.10 -15.37 -6.17
N ILE A 286 16.95 -15.87 -5.73
CA ILE A 286 16.12 -15.18 -4.72
C ILE A 286 16.03 -15.90 -3.36
N HIS A 287 16.49 -17.15 -3.23
CA HIS A 287 16.34 -17.89 -1.97
C HIS A 287 16.93 -17.16 -0.75
N ASP A 288 18.01 -16.40 -0.92
CA ASP A 288 18.64 -15.65 0.16
C ASP A 288 18.00 -14.29 0.45
N CYS A 289 17.09 -13.80 -0.41
CA CYS A 289 16.42 -12.51 -0.23
C CYS A 289 15.71 -12.44 1.13
N GLU A 290 15.97 -11.38 1.91
CA GLU A 290 15.45 -11.22 3.26
C GLU A 290 13.92 -11.22 3.30
N GLN A 291 13.27 -10.62 2.30
CA GLN A 291 11.82 -10.59 2.18
C GLN A 291 11.21 -11.97 1.91
N ILE A 292 11.96 -12.95 1.37
CA ILE A 292 11.42 -14.30 1.15
C ILE A 292 11.49 -15.10 2.44
N ASN A 293 10.33 -15.51 2.93
CA ASN A 293 10.20 -16.31 4.14
C ASN A 293 10.20 -17.82 3.86
N SER A 294 9.47 -18.25 2.83
CA SER A 294 9.32 -19.66 2.48
C SER A 294 9.03 -19.82 0.99
N ILE A 295 9.52 -20.90 0.41
CA ILE A 295 9.35 -21.26 -1.00
C ILE A 295 8.68 -22.64 -1.07
N TYR A 296 7.58 -22.71 -1.81
CA TYR A 296 6.83 -23.91 -2.11
C TYR A 296 6.91 -24.18 -3.62
N VAL A 297 7.39 -25.36 -3.99
CA VAL A 297 7.57 -25.72 -5.40
C VAL A 297 6.36 -26.54 -5.83
N TYR A 298 5.48 -25.98 -6.65
CA TYR A 298 4.33 -26.68 -7.21
C TYR A 298 4.69 -27.27 -8.58
N CYS A 299 4.81 -28.59 -8.70
CA CYS A 299 5.25 -29.21 -9.94
C CYS A 299 4.67 -30.61 -10.13
N SER A 300 4.63 -31.09 -11.38
CA SER A 300 4.19 -32.46 -11.69
C SER A 300 5.26 -33.51 -11.40
N ASP A 301 6.54 -33.13 -11.35
CA ASP A 301 7.69 -34.04 -11.19
C ASP A 301 8.47 -33.73 -9.90
N LYS A 302 8.09 -34.44 -8.82
CA LYS A 302 8.67 -34.29 -7.49
C LYS A 302 10.16 -34.66 -7.46
N ALA A 303 10.52 -35.78 -8.09
CA ALA A 303 11.84 -36.39 -7.98
C ALA A 303 12.95 -35.47 -8.50
N ARG A 304 12.63 -34.66 -9.51
CA ARG A 304 13.56 -33.69 -10.11
C ARG A 304 13.88 -32.49 -9.20
N HIS A 305 13.01 -32.16 -8.24
CA HIS A 305 13.12 -30.94 -7.43
C HIS A 305 13.25 -31.21 -5.92
N GLU A 306 13.11 -32.46 -5.49
CA GLU A 306 13.18 -32.86 -4.07
C GLU A 306 14.58 -32.62 -3.45
N GLN A 307 15.61 -32.45 -4.27
CA GLN A 307 16.94 -32.06 -3.80
C GLN A 307 17.00 -30.58 -3.36
N TRP A 308 16.13 -29.71 -3.87
CA TRP A 308 16.13 -28.28 -3.50
C TRP A 308 15.74 -28.00 -2.06
N SER A 309 14.91 -28.83 -1.44
CA SER A 309 14.60 -28.68 0.00
C SER A 309 15.81 -28.97 0.88
N LYS A 310 16.83 -29.66 0.35
CA LYS A 310 18.12 -29.89 1.02
C LYS A 310 19.12 -28.78 0.71
N ASP A 311 19.15 -28.29 -0.53
CA ASP A 311 20.13 -27.31 -1.00
C ASP A 311 19.76 -25.87 -0.57
N TYR A 312 18.47 -25.56 -0.43
CA TYR A 312 17.96 -24.22 -0.14
C TYR A 312 17.05 -24.24 1.11
N PRO A 313 17.50 -23.72 2.27
CA PRO A 313 16.77 -23.82 3.54
C PRO A 313 15.36 -23.18 3.57
N LYS A 314 15.10 -22.24 2.65
CA LYS A 314 13.79 -21.60 2.50
C LYS A 314 12.81 -22.40 1.64
N VAL A 315 13.28 -23.40 0.88
CA VAL A 315 12.41 -24.34 0.16
C VAL A 315 11.83 -25.33 1.16
N LYS A 316 10.55 -25.16 1.50
CA LYS A 316 9.87 -25.95 2.54
C LYS A 316 9.37 -27.27 2.02
N SER A 317 8.81 -27.27 0.82
CA SER A 317 8.22 -28.48 0.24
C SER A 317 8.16 -28.42 -1.28
N VAL A 318 8.14 -29.61 -1.87
CA VAL A 318 7.90 -29.85 -3.29
C VAL A 318 6.59 -30.63 -3.40
N ILE A 319 5.59 -29.96 -3.96
CA ILE A 319 4.19 -30.35 -3.90
C ILE A 319 3.70 -30.71 -5.30
N THR A 320 3.01 -31.85 -5.40
CA THR A 320 2.49 -32.38 -6.66
C THR A 320 0.97 -32.40 -6.75
N LYS A 321 0.27 -32.18 -5.63
CA LYS A 321 -1.19 -32.23 -5.56
C LYS A 321 -1.75 -30.94 -4.98
N ARG A 322 -2.76 -30.38 -5.63
CA ARG A 322 -3.47 -29.17 -5.21
C ARG A 322 -3.85 -29.14 -3.72
N ASN A 323 -4.52 -30.19 -3.23
CA ASN A 323 -5.04 -30.18 -1.85
C ASN A 323 -3.91 -30.10 -0.81
N GLN A 324 -2.73 -30.64 -1.14
CA GLN A 324 -1.56 -30.58 -0.27
C GLN A 324 -0.93 -29.18 -0.22
N LEU A 325 -0.99 -28.41 -1.32
CA LEU A 325 -0.40 -27.07 -1.36
C LEU A 325 -1.05 -26.12 -0.34
N VAL A 326 -2.38 -26.11 -0.30
CA VAL A 326 -3.13 -25.27 0.64
C VAL A 326 -2.92 -25.74 2.07
N GLU A 327 -3.03 -27.05 2.32
CA GLU A 327 -2.88 -27.65 3.65
C GLU A 327 -1.48 -27.42 4.23
N GLU A 328 -0.42 -27.66 3.45
CA GLU A 328 0.96 -27.48 3.91
C GLU A 328 1.28 -26.01 4.20
N ILE A 329 0.85 -25.08 3.33
CA ILE A 329 1.01 -23.65 3.59
C ILE A 329 0.26 -23.28 4.88
N ILE A 330 -0.98 -23.72 5.06
CA ILE A 330 -1.79 -23.46 6.26
C ILE A 330 -1.16 -24.06 7.52
N GLU A 331 -0.70 -25.31 7.48
CA GLU A 331 -0.11 -26.00 8.62
C GLU A 331 1.22 -25.34 9.04
N ASP A 332 2.06 -25.04 8.06
CA ASP A 332 3.31 -24.31 8.25
C ASP A 332 3.05 -22.92 8.86
N GLN A 333 2.01 -22.23 8.41
CA GLN A 333 1.64 -20.94 8.97
C GLN A 333 0.90 -21.03 10.32
N LYS A 334 0.19 -22.12 10.63
CA LYS A 334 -0.43 -22.33 11.97
C LYS A 334 0.64 -22.40 13.07
N ILE A 335 1.81 -22.96 12.75
CA ILE A 335 2.97 -22.97 13.64
C ILE A 335 3.54 -21.54 13.78
N ARG A 336 3.56 -20.77 12.68
CA ARG A 336 4.18 -19.43 12.57
C ARG A 336 3.35 -18.25 13.08
N ASN A 337 2.03 -18.22 12.88
CA ASN A 337 1.14 -17.17 13.40
C ASN A 337 1.15 -17.07 14.95
N LYS A 338 1.66 -18.10 15.64
CA LYS A 338 1.89 -18.07 17.10
C LYS A 338 3.33 -17.70 17.49
N THR A 339 4.26 -17.62 16.54
CA THR A 339 5.70 -17.54 16.78
C THR A 339 6.41 -16.37 16.09
N GLU A 340 5.89 -15.83 14.98
CA GLU A 340 6.60 -14.86 14.12
C GLU A 340 5.83 -13.58 13.81
N ASP A 341 4.64 -13.38 14.39
CA ASP A 341 3.91 -12.13 14.26
C ASP A 341 4.66 -11.06 15.08
N SER A 342 5.64 -10.40 14.45
CA SER A 342 6.41 -9.32 15.07
C SER A 342 5.43 -8.34 15.70
N PHE A 343 5.65 -8.10 16.98
CA PHE A 343 4.80 -7.24 17.77
C PHE A 343 5.21 -5.81 17.39
N PRO A 344 4.36 -5.03 16.68
CA PRO A 344 4.78 -3.76 16.12
C PRO A 344 5.03 -2.77 17.24
N MET A 345 6.27 -2.72 17.66
CA MET A 345 6.69 -1.98 18.81
C MET A 345 7.90 -1.18 18.41
N SER A 346 7.83 0.08 18.81
CA SER A 346 8.93 0.99 18.67
C SER A 346 9.50 1.20 20.06
N ILE A 347 10.70 0.65 20.28
CA ILE A 347 11.42 0.79 21.53
C ILE A 347 12.35 2.00 21.40
N LEU A 348 12.32 2.86 22.41
CA LEU A 348 13.06 4.12 22.48
C LEU A 348 14.08 4.00 23.63
N THR A 349 15.37 3.94 23.30
CA THR A 349 16.45 3.77 24.28
C THR A 349 16.76 5.07 25.02
N ARG A 350 17.21 4.95 26.27
CA ARG A 350 17.65 6.09 27.10
C ARG A 350 19.06 6.58 26.77
N THR A 351 19.83 5.89 25.93
CA THR A 351 21.21 6.31 25.58
C THR A 351 21.28 7.60 24.77
N ALA A 352 20.15 8.12 24.28
CA ALA A 352 19.99 9.49 23.78
C ALA A 352 19.69 10.53 24.88
N VAL A 353 19.63 10.15 26.16
CA VAL A 353 19.31 11.03 27.32
C VAL A 353 20.51 11.11 28.29
N ALA A 354 21.73 10.97 27.76
CA ALA A 354 22.94 11.40 28.46
C ALA A 354 23.08 12.92 28.29
N LYS A 355 22.89 13.65 29.39
CA LYS A 355 23.04 15.10 29.58
C LYS A 355 23.83 15.81 28.47
N GLU A 356 23.13 16.34 27.46
CA GLU A 356 23.50 17.37 26.45
C GLU A 356 22.82 17.14 25.08
N THR A 357 22.10 16.03 24.88
CA THR A 357 21.29 15.80 23.68
C THR A 357 20.05 16.69 23.68
N THR A 358 19.90 17.50 22.64
CA THR A 358 18.74 18.38 22.48
C THR A 358 17.53 17.58 21.96
N ALA A 359 16.29 18.09 22.16
CA ALA A 359 15.09 17.50 21.55
C ALA A 359 15.23 17.28 20.02
N LYS A 360 16.09 18.06 19.37
CA LYS A 360 16.45 17.92 17.95
C LYS A 360 17.26 16.66 17.64
N ASP A 361 18.23 16.32 18.48
CA ASP A 361 19.07 15.13 18.29
C ASP A 361 18.24 13.86 18.51
N ILE A 362 17.41 13.90 19.56
CA ILE A 362 16.40 12.89 19.90
C ILE A 362 15.41 12.70 18.74
N ALA A 363 14.80 13.77 18.21
CA ALA A 363 13.89 13.67 17.06
C ALA A 363 14.56 13.16 15.78
N LYS A 364 15.86 13.42 15.58
CA LYS A 364 16.63 12.94 14.42
C LYS A 364 16.88 11.43 14.50
N GLU A 365 17.14 10.90 15.69
CA GLU A 365 17.24 9.45 15.92
C GLU A 365 15.88 8.75 15.95
N MET A 366 14.82 9.45 16.40
CA MET A 366 13.49 8.88 16.63
C MET A 366 12.47 9.11 15.50
N GLY A 367 12.86 9.80 14.42
CA GLY A 367 11.96 10.50 13.49
C GLY A 367 10.75 9.69 13.04
N SER A 368 10.95 8.55 12.37
CA SER A 368 9.85 7.82 11.73
C SER A 368 8.76 7.35 12.72
N VAL A 369 9.15 6.94 13.93
CA VAL A 369 8.22 6.44 14.96
C VAL A 369 7.34 7.55 15.49
N LEU A 370 7.94 8.68 15.85
CA LEU A 370 7.19 9.78 16.44
C LEU A 370 6.33 10.51 15.40
N TRP A 371 6.82 10.60 14.16
CA TRP A 371 6.03 11.12 13.05
C TRP A 371 4.81 10.23 12.79
N PHE A 372 4.94 8.90 12.88
CA PHE A 372 3.79 8.00 12.79
C PHE A 372 2.79 8.21 13.94
N GLN A 373 3.28 8.41 15.17
CA GLN A 373 2.41 8.73 16.32
C GLN A 373 1.64 10.04 16.11
N LEU A 374 2.31 11.07 15.59
CA LEU A 374 1.69 12.34 15.26
C LEU A 374 0.70 12.22 14.09
N LEU A 375 1.01 11.40 13.08
CA LEU A 375 0.12 11.08 11.96
C LEU A 375 -1.19 10.47 12.47
N ILE A 376 -1.10 9.48 13.37
CA ILE A 376 -2.28 8.88 13.99
C ILE A 376 -3.05 9.90 14.82
N ASP A 377 -2.38 10.70 15.64
CA ASP A 377 -3.02 11.73 16.46
C ASP A 377 -3.83 12.73 15.62
N VAL A 378 -3.23 13.21 14.52
CA VAL A 378 -3.92 14.10 13.57
C VAL A 378 -5.12 13.40 12.93
N LEU A 379 -4.95 12.17 12.43
CA LEU A 379 -6.04 11.42 11.79
C LEU A 379 -7.24 11.19 12.72
N LEU A 380 -7.00 10.95 14.02
CA LEU A 380 -8.06 10.73 15.01
C LEU A 380 -8.80 12.01 15.39
N ARG A 381 -8.14 13.19 15.28
CA ARG A 381 -8.73 14.50 15.58
C ARG A 381 -9.42 15.14 14.38
N MET A 382 -9.12 14.69 13.17
CA MET A 382 -9.75 15.18 11.95
C MET A 382 -11.22 14.78 11.86
N GLU A 383 -12.05 15.71 11.38
CA GLU A 383 -13.40 15.37 10.95
C GLU A 383 -13.36 14.61 9.63
N HIS A 384 -14.24 13.62 9.49
CA HIS A 384 -14.32 12.77 8.30
C HIS A 384 -15.62 13.05 7.55
N THR A 385 -15.56 12.95 6.21
CA THR A 385 -16.75 13.02 5.36
C THR A 385 -17.60 11.76 5.52
N ASP A 386 -18.90 11.86 5.23
CA ASP A 386 -19.83 10.72 5.25
C ASP A 386 -19.37 9.57 4.34
N ASP A 387 -18.65 9.88 3.27
CA ASP A 387 -18.09 8.91 2.32
C ASP A 387 -17.00 8.01 2.91
N ALA A 388 -16.36 8.40 4.02
CA ALA A 388 -15.25 7.62 4.61
C ALA A 388 -15.68 6.21 5.06
N LYS A 389 -16.92 6.04 5.51
CA LYS A 389 -17.48 4.71 5.83
C LYS A 389 -17.64 3.88 4.55
N THR A 390 -18.06 4.50 3.46
CA THR A 390 -18.24 3.82 2.16
C THR A 390 -16.89 3.39 1.60
N GLU A 391 -15.88 4.26 1.63
CA GLU A 391 -14.50 3.97 1.21
C GLU A 391 -13.89 2.81 2.02
N LEU A 392 -14.12 2.76 3.35
CA LEU A 392 -13.72 1.62 4.18
C LEU A 392 -14.40 0.33 3.72
N ILE A 393 -15.72 0.36 3.49
CA ILE A 393 -16.49 -0.83 3.09
C ILE A 393 -16.05 -1.33 1.71
N GLU A 394 -15.76 -0.42 0.78
CA GLU A 394 -15.24 -0.75 -0.55
C GLU A 394 -13.85 -1.36 -0.45
N THR A 395 -12.91 -0.70 0.23
CA THR A 395 -11.54 -1.21 0.47
C THR A 395 -11.56 -2.56 1.20
N TRP A 396 -12.44 -2.71 2.19
CA TRP A 396 -12.64 -3.98 2.90
C TRP A 396 -13.24 -5.04 1.97
N GLY A 397 -14.22 -4.69 1.14
CA GLY A 397 -14.80 -5.59 0.14
C GLY A 397 -13.81 -6.10 -0.89
N GLU A 398 -12.99 -5.20 -1.46
CA GLU A 398 -11.97 -5.51 -2.48
C GLU A 398 -11.00 -6.60 -1.99
N ASN A 399 -10.52 -6.46 -0.76
CA ASN A 399 -9.58 -7.41 -0.15
C ASN A 399 -10.17 -8.82 0.08
N TYR A 400 -11.50 -8.96 0.05
CA TYR A 400 -12.23 -10.20 0.37
C TYR A 400 -13.15 -10.66 -0.76
N THR A 401 -12.86 -10.22 -1.98
CA THR A 401 -13.55 -10.68 -3.19
C THR A 401 -13.42 -12.21 -3.31
N GLY A 402 -14.55 -12.92 -3.16
CA GLY A 402 -14.60 -14.39 -3.18
C GLY A 402 -14.72 -15.08 -1.82
N ASN A 403 -14.58 -14.36 -0.70
CA ASN A 403 -14.81 -14.89 0.64
C ASN A 403 -16.26 -14.63 1.08
N SER A 404 -17.14 -15.63 0.93
CA SER A 404 -18.58 -15.49 1.20
C SER A 404 -18.91 -15.18 2.66
N PHE A 405 -18.09 -15.65 3.61
CA PHE A 405 -18.25 -15.39 5.03
C PHE A 405 -17.95 -13.93 5.36
N GLU A 406 -16.80 -13.41 4.93
CA GLU A 406 -16.41 -12.02 5.19
C GLU A 406 -17.31 -11.04 4.43
N LEU A 407 -17.72 -11.36 3.20
CA LEU A 407 -18.70 -10.54 2.46
C LEU A 407 -20.05 -10.44 3.19
N LYS A 408 -20.45 -11.47 3.97
CA LYS A 408 -21.63 -11.39 4.82
C LYS A 408 -21.39 -10.43 5.99
N ILE A 409 -20.25 -10.51 6.65
CA ILE A 409 -19.86 -9.60 7.75
C ILE A 409 -19.82 -8.15 7.26
N ILE A 410 -19.27 -7.89 6.07
CA ILE A 410 -19.22 -6.56 5.46
C ILE A 410 -20.62 -6.01 5.20
N LYS A 411 -21.55 -6.85 4.69
CA LYS A 411 -22.95 -6.46 4.49
C LYS A 411 -23.64 -6.16 5.82
N GLU A 412 -23.39 -6.94 6.86
CA GLU A 412 -23.88 -6.68 8.21
C GLU A 412 -23.32 -5.36 8.75
N PHE A 413 -22.01 -5.11 8.61
CA PHE A 413 -21.38 -3.86 9.03
C PHE A 413 -21.99 -2.66 8.30
N LYS A 414 -22.16 -2.74 6.98
CA LYS A 414 -22.79 -1.69 6.18
C LYS A 414 -24.16 -1.31 6.72
N LYS A 415 -25.00 -2.31 7.02
CA LYS A 415 -26.40 -2.14 7.42
C LYS A 415 -26.57 -1.78 8.90
N GLU A 416 -25.80 -2.39 9.79
CA GLU A 416 -26.08 -2.43 11.23
C GLU A 416 -25.08 -1.66 12.09
N TYR A 417 -23.98 -1.16 11.51
CA TYR A 417 -22.98 -0.41 12.25
C TYR A 417 -23.57 0.83 12.94
N LYS A 418 -23.26 0.98 14.23
CA LYS A 418 -23.54 2.15 15.07
C LYS A 418 -22.27 2.54 15.82
N GLN A 419 -22.13 3.83 16.13
CA GLN A 419 -20.95 4.39 16.78
C GLN A 419 -20.65 3.73 18.14
N GLU A 420 -21.71 3.38 18.89
CA GLU A 420 -21.61 2.73 20.21
C GLU A 420 -21.20 1.24 20.12
N LYS A 421 -21.05 0.70 18.91
CA LYS A 421 -20.61 -0.68 18.66
C LYS A 421 -19.20 -0.76 18.07
N ALA A 422 -18.43 0.33 18.02
CA ALA A 422 -17.09 0.32 17.43
C ALA A 422 -16.17 -0.71 18.10
N VAL A 423 -16.11 -0.76 19.44
CA VAL A 423 -15.35 -1.75 20.22
C VAL A 423 -15.84 -3.18 19.96
N TRP A 424 -17.15 -3.38 19.87
CA TRP A 424 -17.72 -4.70 19.57
C TRP A 424 -17.29 -5.19 18.19
N TRP A 425 -17.36 -4.33 17.17
CA TRP A 425 -16.90 -4.64 15.82
C TRP A 425 -15.39 -4.85 15.75
N TYR A 426 -14.62 -4.09 16.52
CA TYR A 426 -13.17 -4.24 16.60
C TYR A 426 -12.77 -5.58 17.24
N THR A 427 -13.51 -6.06 18.24
CA THR A 427 -13.21 -7.32 18.95
C THR A 427 -13.91 -8.53 18.35
N ARG A 428 -14.85 -8.32 17.41
CA ARG A 428 -15.55 -9.40 16.72
C ARG A 428 -14.59 -10.24 15.90
N GLU A 429 -14.78 -11.55 15.96
CA GLU A 429 -14.15 -12.50 15.05
C GLU A 429 -14.53 -12.18 13.60
N SER A 430 -13.65 -11.42 12.95
CA SER A 430 -13.80 -10.91 11.60
C SER A 430 -12.44 -10.45 11.07
N SER A 431 -12.37 -10.24 9.76
CA SER A 431 -11.19 -9.65 9.14
C SER A 431 -10.94 -8.18 9.52
N LEU A 432 -11.95 -7.43 9.99
CA LEU A 432 -11.81 -6.00 10.31
C LEU A 432 -10.67 -5.73 11.30
N TYR A 433 -10.63 -6.49 12.41
CA TYR A 433 -9.55 -6.44 13.39
C TYR A 433 -8.19 -6.71 12.75
N ARG A 434 -8.11 -7.76 11.92
CA ARG A 434 -6.84 -8.25 11.37
C ARG A 434 -6.27 -7.30 10.34
N ILE A 435 -7.08 -6.78 9.42
CA ILE A 435 -6.66 -5.80 8.41
C ILE A 435 -6.21 -4.52 9.10
N LEU A 436 -6.97 -4.02 10.07
CA LEU A 436 -6.61 -2.79 10.77
C LEU A 436 -5.28 -2.95 11.52
N ASN A 437 -5.13 -4.01 12.30
CA ASN A 437 -3.89 -4.24 13.05
C ASN A 437 -2.71 -4.55 12.13
N LYS A 438 -2.92 -5.21 10.98
CA LYS A 438 -1.89 -5.36 9.94
C LYS A 438 -1.47 -4.00 9.37
N ALA A 439 -2.43 -3.17 8.98
CA ALA A 439 -2.17 -1.84 8.43
C ALA A 439 -1.39 -0.96 9.41
N LEU A 440 -1.72 -1.00 10.70
CA LEU A 440 -1.02 -0.26 11.75
C LEU A 440 0.41 -0.81 11.98
N ARG A 441 0.58 -2.15 11.96
CA ARG A 441 1.88 -2.83 12.08
C ARG A 441 2.83 -2.47 10.95
N GLU A 442 2.30 -2.47 9.72
CA GLU A 442 3.05 -2.16 8.49
C GLU A 442 3.18 -0.66 8.23
N GLN A 443 2.49 0.16 9.02
CA GLN A 443 2.36 1.60 8.80
C GLN A 443 1.85 1.91 7.38
N SER A 444 0.90 1.10 6.89
CA SER A 444 0.28 1.28 5.57
C SER A 444 -0.64 2.49 5.58
N ILE A 445 -0.08 3.66 5.25
CA ILE A 445 -0.78 4.95 5.32
C ILE A 445 -2.10 4.95 4.55
N ASP A 446 -2.14 4.38 3.34
CA ASP A 446 -3.35 4.38 2.51
C ASP A 446 -4.45 3.51 3.15
N MET A 447 -4.09 2.36 3.74
CA MET A 447 -5.03 1.51 4.47
C MET A 447 -5.46 2.13 5.80
N ILE A 448 -4.53 2.73 6.56
CA ILE A 448 -4.88 3.45 7.79
C ILE A 448 -5.84 4.60 7.48
N PHE A 449 -5.60 5.30 6.37
CA PHE A 449 -6.46 6.39 5.91
C PHE A 449 -7.86 5.88 5.50
N SER A 450 -7.99 4.73 4.83
CA SER A 450 -9.32 4.16 4.55
C SER A 450 -10.07 3.76 5.83
N PHE A 451 -9.34 3.36 6.87
CA PHE A 451 -9.89 3.05 8.20
C PHE A 451 -10.16 4.27 9.09
N ARG A 452 -9.86 5.50 8.66
CA ARG A 452 -9.94 6.73 9.47
C ARG A 452 -11.28 6.93 10.19
N PHE A 453 -12.39 6.61 9.52
CA PHE A 453 -13.73 6.67 10.09
C PHE A 453 -13.83 5.72 11.30
N PHE A 454 -13.52 4.45 11.10
CA PHE A 454 -13.66 3.43 12.13
C PHE A 454 -12.66 3.63 13.28
N LEU A 455 -11.43 4.04 12.97
CA LEU A 455 -10.42 4.42 13.96
C LEU A 455 -10.89 5.54 14.88
N THR A 456 -11.53 6.56 14.30
CA THR A 456 -12.06 7.71 15.04
C THR A 456 -13.22 7.31 15.94
N GLU A 457 -14.17 6.52 15.44
CA GLU A 457 -15.31 6.03 16.23
C GLU A 457 -14.88 5.09 17.36
N LEU A 458 -13.92 4.19 17.09
CA LEU A 458 -13.32 3.34 18.11
C LEU A 458 -12.61 4.16 19.20
N SER A 459 -11.84 5.18 18.79
CA SER A 459 -11.11 6.05 19.73
C SER A 459 -12.07 6.92 20.57
N LYS A 460 -13.15 7.44 19.97
CA LYS A 460 -14.20 8.15 20.69
C LYS A 460 -14.88 7.26 21.71
N GLN A 461 -15.23 6.02 21.36
CA GLN A 461 -15.87 5.09 22.29
C GLN A 461 -14.94 4.76 23.47
N VAL A 462 -13.67 4.44 23.21
CA VAL A 462 -12.67 4.20 24.28
C VAL A 462 -12.51 5.44 25.17
N SER A 463 -12.45 6.63 24.57
CA SER A 463 -12.34 7.90 25.30
C SER A 463 -13.56 8.17 26.18
N GLN A 464 -14.76 7.90 25.69
CA GLN A 464 -15.99 8.06 26.47
C GLN A 464 -16.01 7.13 27.69
N LEU A 465 -15.65 5.87 27.51
CA LEU A 465 -15.55 4.90 28.61
C LEU A 465 -14.50 5.32 29.64
N TYR A 466 -13.35 5.81 29.18
CA TYR A 466 -12.31 6.35 30.04
C TYR A 466 -12.79 7.55 30.86
N GLN A 467 -13.46 8.52 30.23
CA GLN A 467 -13.97 9.70 30.93
C GLN A 467 -15.02 9.32 31.98
N ASN A 468 -15.92 8.39 31.66
CA ASN A 468 -16.89 7.88 32.64
C ASN A 468 -16.19 7.22 33.83
N TYR A 469 -15.16 6.42 33.58
CA TYR A 469 -14.35 5.79 34.62
C TYR A 469 -13.64 6.82 35.52
N VAL A 470 -12.99 7.82 34.93
CA VAL A 470 -12.32 8.91 35.68
C VAL A 470 -13.32 9.73 36.51
N GLN A 471 -14.51 10.01 35.97
CA GLN A 471 -15.57 10.71 36.71
C GLN A 471 -16.05 9.89 37.92
N GLN A 472 -16.26 8.58 37.76
CA GLN A 472 -16.64 7.69 38.86
C GLN A 472 -15.57 7.64 39.96
N LEU A 473 -14.29 7.56 39.58
CA LEU A 473 -13.18 7.62 40.53
C LEU A 473 -13.19 8.91 41.34
N LYS A 474 -13.32 10.06 40.66
CA LYS A 474 -13.40 11.38 41.32
C LYS A 474 -14.60 11.48 42.28
N ALA A 475 -15.76 10.95 41.88
CA ALA A 475 -16.97 10.96 42.71
C ALA A 475 -16.85 10.04 43.95
N SER A 476 -16.15 8.91 43.83
CA SER A 476 -16.01 7.93 44.91
C SER A 476 -15.03 8.33 46.02
N ASN A 477 -14.28 9.44 45.85
CA ASN A 477 -13.21 9.92 46.74
C ASN A 477 -12.19 8.82 47.14
N THR A 478 -12.09 7.76 46.35
CA THR A 478 -11.25 6.60 46.62
C THR A 478 -9.89 6.81 45.96
N ILE A 479 -8.81 6.77 46.74
CA ILE A 479 -7.46 6.73 46.20
C ILE A 479 -7.26 5.36 45.55
N SER A 480 -7.52 5.26 44.25
CA SER A 480 -7.26 4.03 43.51
C SER A 480 -5.76 3.80 43.44
N LYS A 481 -5.31 2.65 43.93
CA LYS A 481 -3.94 2.17 43.69
C LYS A 481 -3.74 1.97 42.18
N PRO A 482 -2.48 2.01 41.69
CA PRO A 482 -2.19 1.61 40.32
C PRO A 482 -2.79 0.25 40.00
N ILE A 483 -3.38 0.15 38.81
CA ILE A 483 -4.08 -1.04 38.34
C ILE A 483 -3.12 -1.83 37.46
N PRO A 484 -2.74 -3.06 37.86
CA PRO A 484 -1.93 -3.91 37.01
C PRO A 484 -2.80 -4.57 35.95
N VAL A 485 -2.33 -4.54 34.71
CA VAL A 485 -2.88 -5.29 33.58
C VAL A 485 -1.79 -6.09 32.90
N TYR A 486 -2.17 -7.19 32.26
CA TYR A 486 -1.24 -8.21 31.79
C TYR A 486 -1.50 -8.63 30.35
N ARG A 487 -0.42 -8.92 29.62
CA ARG A 487 -0.51 -9.56 28.30
C ARG A 487 0.66 -10.53 28.12
N GLY A 488 0.34 -11.81 27.91
CA GLY A 488 1.34 -12.82 27.60
C GLY A 488 1.42 -13.07 26.10
N GLN A 489 2.65 -13.19 25.59
CA GLN A 489 2.92 -13.48 24.19
C GLN A 489 4.35 -14.03 24.03
N VAL A 490 4.74 -14.28 22.78
CA VAL A 490 6.11 -14.64 22.40
C VAL A 490 6.71 -13.50 21.58
N ILE A 491 7.99 -13.21 21.78
CA ILE A 491 8.77 -12.23 20.99
C ILE A 491 10.13 -12.84 20.60
N SER A 492 10.85 -12.19 19.68
CA SER A 492 12.21 -12.59 19.33
C SER A 492 13.21 -12.30 20.44
N LYS A 493 14.32 -13.05 20.47
CA LYS A 493 15.45 -12.75 21.35
C LYS A 493 15.99 -11.34 21.12
N GLU A 494 16.09 -10.93 19.86
CA GLU A 494 16.59 -9.62 19.46
C GLU A 494 15.70 -8.50 20.00
N GLU A 495 14.37 -8.64 19.91
CA GLU A 495 13.40 -7.70 20.49
C GLU A 495 13.54 -7.64 22.02
N LEU A 496 13.71 -8.79 22.68
CA LEU A 496 13.91 -8.83 24.13
C LEU A 496 15.23 -8.17 24.56
N GLU A 497 16.32 -8.40 23.83
CA GLU A 497 17.62 -7.76 24.05
C GLU A 497 17.53 -6.25 23.83
N GLN A 498 16.83 -5.79 22.79
CA GLN A 498 16.54 -4.37 22.57
C GLN A 498 15.78 -3.76 23.75
N MET A 499 14.75 -4.44 24.29
CA MET A 499 14.04 -3.96 25.47
C MET A 499 14.93 -3.89 26.71
N GLN A 500 15.81 -4.88 26.91
CA GLN A 500 16.77 -4.90 28.03
C GLN A 500 17.72 -3.71 27.95
N ASN A 501 18.21 -3.38 26.75
CA ASN A 501 19.05 -2.22 26.50
C ASN A 501 18.30 -0.87 26.60
N SER A 502 16.97 -0.91 26.69
CA SER A 502 16.09 0.27 26.69
C SER A 502 15.37 0.50 28.02
N ILE A 503 15.79 -0.16 29.11
CA ILE A 503 15.22 0.04 30.44
C ILE A 503 15.32 1.53 30.84
N GLY A 504 14.21 2.08 31.33
CA GLY A 504 14.01 3.50 31.63
C GLY A 504 13.58 4.35 30.44
N GLY A 505 13.65 3.80 29.22
CA GLY A 505 13.17 4.41 27.99
C GLY A 505 11.69 4.16 27.72
N PHE A 506 11.24 4.55 26.53
CA PHE A 506 9.85 4.50 26.12
C PHE A 506 9.57 3.36 25.15
N ILE A 507 8.32 2.95 25.10
CA ILE A 507 7.86 1.90 24.21
C ILE A 507 6.50 2.33 23.69
N SER A 508 6.36 2.38 22.38
CA SER A 508 5.09 2.64 21.72
C SER A 508 4.65 1.41 20.96
N ILE A 509 3.34 1.16 20.99
CA ILE A 509 2.72 0.03 20.33
C ILE A 509 1.89 0.61 19.19
N ASN A 510 2.25 0.25 17.96
CA ASN A 510 1.58 0.74 16.77
C ASN A 510 0.33 -0.10 16.48
N SER A 511 -0.53 -0.23 17.50
CA SER A 511 -1.83 -0.90 17.43
C SER A 511 -2.68 -0.53 18.66
N PHE A 512 -3.97 -0.86 18.67
CA PHE A 512 -4.68 -0.90 19.96
C PHE A 512 -4.10 -2.04 20.78
N PHE A 513 -3.79 -1.76 22.04
CA PHE A 513 -3.14 -2.73 22.90
C PHE A 513 -4.15 -3.33 23.87
N SER A 514 -4.49 -4.59 23.62
CA SER A 514 -5.39 -5.36 24.47
C SER A 514 -4.61 -6.07 25.58
N THR A 515 -5.12 -5.98 26.80
CA THR A 515 -4.55 -6.59 28.01
C THR A 515 -5.67 -7.15 28.89
N SER A 516 -5.34 -8.01 29.85
CA SER A 516 -6.32 -8.56 30.80
C SER A 516 -5.98 -8.15 32.23
N ARG A 517 -6.99 -7.95 33.07
CA ARG A 517 -6.80 -7.84 34.52
C ARG A 517 -6.45 -9.17 35.18
N ASN A 518 -6.65 -10.29 34.48
CA ASN A 518 -6.37 -11.63 34.98
C ASN A 518 -4.96 -12.09 34.53
N LYS A 519 -4.01 -12.09 35.48
CA LYS A 519 -2.62 -12.51 35.25
C LYS A 519 -2.53 -13.94 34.70
N SER A 520 -3.28 -14.88 35.26
CA SER A 520 -3.21 -16.28 34.86
C SER A 520 -3.73 -16.50 33.44
N LYS A 521 -4.83 -15.83 33.06
CA LYS A 521 -5.31 -15.84 31.65
C LYS A 521 -4.24 -15.31 30.71
N ALA A 522 -3.63 -14.16 31.03
CA ALA A 522 -2.56 -13.58 30.23
C ALA A 522 -1.35 -14.51 30.11
N GLN A 523 -0.92 -15.15 31.20
CA GLN A 523 0.18 -16.14 31.17
C GLN A 523 -0.14 -17.34 30.28
N ASN A 524 -1.38 -17.85 30.32
CA ASN A 524 -1.79 -18.98 29.47
C ASN A 524 -1.64 -18.67 27.97
N PHE A 525 -1.85 -17.42 27.53
CA PHE A 525 -1.59 -17.03 26.13
C PHE A 525 -0.10 -17.16 25.75
N ALA A 526 0.83 -16.76 26.63
CA ALA A 526 2.26 -16.96 26.40
C ALA A 526 2.64 -18.45 26.39
N MET A 527 2.05 -19.23 27.29
CA MET A 527 2.35 -20.66 27.43
C MET A 527 1.78 -21.52 26.30
N GLY A 528 0.62 -21.14 25.75
CA GLY A 528 -0.02 -21.82 24.62
C GLY A 528 0.63 -21.56 23.25
N SER A 529 1.70 -20.77 23.22
CA SER A 529 2.46 -20.44 22.02
C SER A 529 3.71 -21.34 21.92
N PRO A 530 4.03 -21.90 20.73
CA PRO A 530 5.26 -22.64 20.52
C PRO A 530 6.47 -21.71 20.71
N VAL A 531 7.61 -22.27 21.09
CA VAL A 531 8.86 -21.52 21.26
C VAL A 531 9.95 -22.24 20.51
N THR A 532 10.59 -21.54 19.57
CA THR A 532 11.80 -22.00 18.89
C THR A 532 13.04 -21.46 19.61
N GLU A 533 14.23 -21.86 19.19
CA GLU A 533 15.49 -21.34 19.77
C GLU A 533 15.62 -19.81 19.67
N LYS A 534 14.95 -19.17 18.70
CA LYS A 534 15.01 -17.73 18.43
C LYS A 534 13.99 -16.92 19.23
N LEU A 535 13.08 -17.58 19.94
CA LEU A 535 11.92 -16.95 20.56
C LEU A 535 11.94 -17.05 22.08
N ARG A 536 11.25 -16.12 22.73
CA ARG A 536 11.13 -16.05 24.19
C ARG A 536 9.70 -15.74 24.59
N ARG A 537 9.21 -16.43 25.62
CA ARG A 537 7.93 -16.12 26.25
C ARG A 537 8.09 -14.89 27.11
N ILE A 538 7.17 -13.96 26.96
CA ILE A 538 7.12 -12.76 27.76
C ILE A 538 5.74 -12.54 28.38
N LEU A 539 5.74 -11.81 29.49
CA LEU A 539 4.54 -11.27 30.11
C LEU A 539 4.74 -9.77 30.33
N PHE A 540 4.02 -8.96 29.57
CA PHE A 540 3.88 -7.55 29.92
C PHE A 540 3.06 -7.43 31.20
N LYS A 541 3.60 -6.73 32.19
CA LYS A 541 2.89 -6.28 33.38
C LYS A 541 2.90 -4.75 33.37
N ILE A 542 1.75 -4.14 33.14
CA ILE A 542 1.61 -2.69 32.96
C ILE A 542 0.88 -2.12 34.16
N GLU A 543 1.49 -1.13 34.81
CA GLU A 543 0.86 -0.39 35.89
C GLU A 543 0.21 0.88 35.33
N ILE A 544 -1.11 0.98 35.53
CA ILE A 544 -1.90 2.13 35.13
C ILE A 544 -2.21 2.94 36.39
N ASP A 545 -1.75 4.19 36.45
CA ASP A 545 -2.12 5.10 37.53
C ASP A 545 -3.27 6.02 37.09
N PRO A 546 -4.52 5.76 37.50
CA PRO A 546 -5.67 6.54 37.05
C PRO A 546 -5.73 7.94 37.66
N ARG A 547 -4.79 8.29 38.54
CA ARG A 547 -4.68 9.63 39.14
C ARG A 547 -3.93 10.61 38.23
N LEU A 548 -3.13 10.09 37.31
CA LEU A 548 -2.36 10.89 36.36
C LEU A 548 -3.20 11.16 35.11
N PRO A 549 -3.07 12.33 34.47
CA PRO A 549 -3.62 12.52 33.14
C PRO A 549 -2.84 11.60 32.20
N THR A 550 -3.53 10.62 31.63
CA THR A 550 -2.96 9.62 30.72
C THR A 550 -3.81 9.54 29.47
N LYS A 551 -3.20 9.02 28.42
CA LYS A 551 -3.92 8.69 27.19
C LYS A 551 -5.03 7.66 27.49
N PRO A 552 -6.24 7.83 26.96
CA PRO A 552 -7.38 6.97 27.25
C PRO A 552 -7.13 5.46 27.17
N PHE A 553 -7.76 4.73 28.08
CA PHE A 553 -7.90 3.28 28.07
C PHE A 553 -9.28 2.91 28.61
N ALA A 554 -9.81 1.75 28.24
CA ALA A 554 -11.15 1.34 28.66
C ALA A 554 -11.16 -0.11 29.13
N ASN A 555 -11.90 -0.37 30.22
CA ASN A 555 -12.42 -1.71 30.46
C ASN A 555 -13.54 -1.95 29.45
N ILE A 556 -13.37 -2.97 28.60
CA ILE A 556 -14.30 -3.31 27.54
C ILE A 556 -15.08 -4.60 27.82
N GLU A 557 -14.98 -5.11 29.05
CA GLU A 557 -15.85 -6.15 29.58
C GLU A 557 -17.33 -5.78 29.39
N GLY A 558 -18.13 -6.72 28.88
CA GLY A 558 -19.56 -6.52 28.60
C GLY A 558 -19.91 -5.72 27.33
N ILE A 559 -18.93 -5.11 26.65
CA ILE A 559 -19.16 -4.42 25.36
C ILE A 559 -18.35 -5.00 24.20
N SER A 560 -17.26 -5.71 24.49
CA SER A 560 -16.52 -6.46 23.49
C SER A 560 -17.33 -7.65 22.98
N TYR A 561 -16.88 -8.24 21.88
CA TYR A 561 -17.43 -9.50 21.37
C TYR A 561 -17.20 -10.67 22.36
N TYR A 562 -16.15 -10.57 23.20
CA TYR A 562 -15.81 -11.54 24.24
C TYR A 562 -16.10 -10.96 25.64
N PRO A 563 -17.37 -10.96 26.10
CA PRO A 563 -17.80 -10.17 27.25
C PRO A 563 -17.17 -10.58 28.59
N ASN A 564 -16.50 -11.75 28.68
CA ASN A 564 -16.01 -12.36 29.92
C ASN A 564 -14.47 -12.30 30.09
N GLU A 565 -13.77 -11.47 29.32
CA GLU A 565 -12.29 -11.45 29.29
C GLU A 565 -11.62 -10.48 30.27
N GLN A 566 -12.40 -9.63 30.97
CA GLN A 566 -11.87 -8.55 31.82
C GLN A 566 -10.79 -7.74 31.09
N GLU A 567 -11.09 -7.44 29.83
CA GLU A 567 -10.16 -6.87 28.87
C GLU A 567 -10.03 -5.36 29.08
N ILE A 568 -8.79 -4.89 29.16
CA ILE A 568 -8.45 -3.47 29.14
C ILE A 568 -7.82 -3.16 27.78
N LEU A 569 -8.46 -2.27 27.03
CA LEU A 569 -8.02 -1.80 25.73
C LEU A 569 -7.39 -0.41 25.87
N PHE A 570 -6.11 -0.28 25.54
CA PHE A 570 -5.43 1.02 25.45
C PHE A 570 -5.68 1.67 24.09
N MET A 571 -5.87 3.00 24.10
CA MET A 571 -6.03 3.77 22.87
C MET A 571 -4.76 3.73 22.02
N LEU A 572 -4.94 3.76 20.70
CA LEU A 572 -3.85 3.79 19.74
C LEU A 572 -2.88 4.94 20.04
N GLY A 573 -1.59 4.63 20.01
CA GLY A 573 -0.52 5.56 20.32
C GLY A 573 -0.33 5.86 21.81
N SER A 574 -0.77 4.95 22.67
CA SER A 574 -0.33 4.91 24.06
C SER A 574 1.18 4.65 24.12
N ILE A 575 1.87 5.40 24.98
CA ILE A 575 3.30 5.28 25.22
C ILE A 575 3.47 4.74 26.64
N PHE A 576 4.37 3.77 26.80
CA PHE A 576 4.70 3.18 28.09
C PHE A 576 6.19 3.40 28.40
N ARG A 577 6.55 3.36 29.67
CA ARG A 577 7.94 3.38 30.13
C ARG A 577 8.34 1.96 30.54
N ILE A 578 9.50 1.48 30.10
CA ILE A 578 10.04 0.18 30.53
C ILE A 578 10.71 0.37 31.88
N ASN A 579 10.16 -0.19 32.95
CA ASN A 579 10.69 0.02 34.30
C ASN A 579 11.79 -0.99 34.66
N LYS A 580 11.54 -2.26 34.38
CA LYS A 580 12.48 -3.37 34.62
C LYS A 580 12.03 -4.62 33.87
N ILE A 581 12.96 -5.53 33.63
CA ILE A 581 12.68 -6.85 33.08
C ILE A 581 13.17 -7.89 34.08
N GLU A 582 12.31 -8.82 34.45
CA GLU A 582 12.58 -9.87 35.42
C GLU A 582 12.47 -11.24 34.74
N SER A 583 13.19 -12.24 35.24
CA SER A 583 13.10 -13.61 34.76
C SER A 583 12.32 -14.46 35.77
N ASP A 584 11.31 -15.18 35.28
CA ASP A 584 10.57 -16.22 36.00
C ASP A 584 11.07 -17.58 35.46
N GLU A 585 12.05 -18.15 36.17
CA GLU A 585 12.70 -19.41 35.81
C GLU A 585 11.74 -20.61 35.87
N GLU A 586 10.75 -20.58 36.78
CA GLU A 586 9.78 -21.67 36.94
C GLU A 586 8.92 -21.81 35.69
N ASN A 587 8.48 -20.69 35.12
CA ASN A 587 7.63 -20.66 33.92
C ASN A 587 8.42 -20.41 32.62
N LYS A 588 9.75 -20.28 32.68
CA LYS A 588 10.62 -19.87 31.55
C LYS A 588 10.09 -18.61 30.85
N LEU A 589 9.72 -17.61 31.65
CA LEU A 589 8.97 -16.44 31.23
C LEU A 589 9.75 -15.18 31.60
N SER A 590 9.92 -14.22 30.68
CA SER A 590 10.46 -12.90 31.02
C SER A 590 9.32 -11.91 31.31
N ILE A 591 9.30 -11.30 32.48
CA ILE A 591 8.28 -10.35 32.91
C ILE A 591 8.78 -8.93 32.65
N ILE A 592 8.11 -8.24 31.72
CA ILE A 592 8.44 -6.86 31.34
C ILE A 592 7.52 -5.95 32.14
N ASN A 593 8.06 -5.29 33.17
CA ASN A 593 7.32 -4.34 33.98
C ASN A 593 7.32 -2.96 33.31
N MET A 594 6.14 -2.41 33.06
CA MET A 594 5.96 -1.13 32.38
C MET A 594 4.96 -0.24 33.12
N SER A 595 4.98 1.06 32.83
CA SER A 595 3.95 2.00 33.29
C SER A 595 3.40 2.79 32.12
N LEU A 596 2.10 3.04 32.09
CA LEU A 596 1.50 3.97 31.13
C LEU A 596 2.01 5.39 31.41
N CYS A 597 2.56 6.07 30.40
CA CYS A 597 3.06 7.42 30.55
C CYS A 597 1.93 8.42 30.74
N SER A 598 2.19 9.44 31.57
CA SER A 598 1.30 10.58 31.72
C SER A 598 1.44 11.52 30.52
N GLU A 599 0.36 12.20 30.16
CA GLU A 599 0.40 13.33 29.21
C GLU A 599 1.29 14.46 29.73
N ASP A 600 1.52 14.54 31.06
CA ASP A 600 2.42 15.50 31.70
C ASP A 600 3.88 15.04 31.79
N ASP A 601 4.24 13.91 31.18
CA ASP A 601 5.64 13.46 31.12
C ASP A 601 6.50 14.52 30.39
N PHE A 602 7.46 15.09 31.12
CA PHE A 602 8.28 16.22 30.65
C PHE A 602 9.06 15.87 29.37
N GLU A 603 9.63 14.66 29.30
CA GLU A 603 10.43 14.21 28.16
C GLU A 603 9.55 14.09 26.89
N LEU A 604 8.34 13.53 27.03
CA LEU A 604 7.40 13.42 25.91
C LEU A 604 6.85 14.78 25.47
N LYS A 605 6.55 15.68 26.42
CA LYS A 605 6.07 17.04 26.11
C LYS A 605 7.09 17.84 25.31
N GLU A 606 8.35 17.86 25.75
CA GLU A 606 9.42 18.58 25.06
C GLU A 606 9.60 18.06 23.62
N LEU A 607 9.55 16.73 23.47
CA LEU A 607 9.68 16.06 22.19
C LEU A 607 8.52 16.35 21.22
N PHE A 608 7.27 16.21 21.65
CA PHE A 608 6.12 16.53 20.79
C PHE A 608 6.04 18.04 20.49
N ALA A 609 6.43 18.91 21.43
CA ALA A 609 6.53 20.35 21.18
C ALA A 609 7.58 20.66 20.08
N TYR A 610 8.71 19.96 20.09
CA TYR A 610 9.72 20.08 19.04
C TYR A 610 9.17 19.63 17.67
N LEU A 611 8.52 18.47 17.58
CA LEU A 611 7.97 17.94 16.33
C LEU A 611 6.87 18.85 15.75
N LYS A 612 6.03 19.41 16.61
CA LYS A 612 4.92 20.30 16.21
C LYS A 612 5.37 21.73 15.90
N LYS A 613 6.61 22.11 16.21
CA LYS A 613 7.12 23.48 16.06
C LYS A 613 6.93 24.04 14.65
N ASP A 614 7.26 23.24 13.63
CA ASP A 614 7.25 23.68 12.23
C ASP A 614 5.99 23.20 11.47
N ILE A 615 5.26 22.22 12.00
CA ILE A 615 4.07 21.65 11.36
C ILE A 615 2.76 22.28 11.87
N GLY A 616 2.76 22.77 13.12
CA GLY A 616 1.56 23.20 13.83
C GLY A 616 0.84 22.03 14.53
N ASP A 617 -0.20 22.37 15.31
CA ASP A 617 -1.01 21.40 16.07
C ASP A 617 -2.43 21.21 15.50
N GLU A 618 -2.76 21.92 14.42
CA GLU A 618 -4.06 21.83 13.77
C GLU A 618 -4.26 20.44 13.13
N ALA A 619 -5.42 19.81 13.39
CA ALA A 619 -5.76 18.55 12.75
C ALA A 619 -6.36 18.81 11.35
N SER A 620 -5.50 18.86 10.33
CA SER A 620 -5.91 19.15 8.96
C SER A 620 -5.23 18.22 7.94
N MET A 621 -5.79 18.15 6.73
CA MET A 621 -5.14 17.47 5.60
C MET A 621 -3.76 18.07 5.32
N ILE A 622 -3.57 19.37 5.53
CA ILE A 622 -2.29 20.05 5.30
C ILE A 622 -1.24 19.54 6.29
N THR A 623 -1.59 19.49 7.58
CA THR A 623 -0.76 18.93 8.65
C THR A 623 -0.39 17.48 8.36
N LEU A 624 -1.37 16.68 7.93
CA LEU A 624 -1.15 15.29 7.51
C LEU A 624 -0.15 15.21 6.36
N GLY A 625 -0.30 16.05 5.33
CA GLY A 625 0.64 16.16 4.23
C GLY A 625 2.06 16.49 4.69
N ASN A 626 2.22 17.45 5.60
CA ASN A 626 3.52 17.84 6.15
C ASN A 626 4.18 16.71 6.96
N ILE A 627 3.41 15.97 7.76
CA ILE A 627 3.91 14.81 8.50
C ILE A 627 4.40 13.73 7.53
N LEU A 628 3.66 13.47 6.44
CA LEU A 628 4.10 12.53 5.40
C LEU A 628 5.43 12.93 4.77
N LEU A 629 5.66 14.23 4.55
CA LEU A 629 6.96 14.70 4.07
C LEU A 629 8.09 14.38 5.07
N GLN A 630 7.86 14.56 6.37
CA GLN A 630 8.85 14.22 7.40
C GLN A 630 9.11 12.71 7.49
N MET A 631 8.12 11.88 7.15
CA MET A 631 8.25 10.43 7.05
C MET A 631 8.94 9.97 5.75
N GLY A 632 9.22 10.88 4.80
CA GLY A 632 9.77 10.55 3.49
C GLY A 632 8.74 10.06 2.47
N GLU A 633 7.45 10.14 2.79
CA GLU A 633 6.33 9.68 1.97
C GLU A 633 5.88 10.78 1.00
N TYR A 634 6.82 11.25 0.18
CA TYR A 634 6.64 12.46 -0.64
C TYR A 634 5.49 12.35 -1.66
N ASP A 635 5.30 11.19 -2.28
CA ASP A 635 4.19 10.98 -3.23
C ASP A 635 2.83 11.06 -2.54
N LYS A 636 2.72 10.52 -1.33
CA LYS A 636 1.48 10.58 -0.54
C LYS A 636 1.20 12.02 -0.09
N GLY A 637 2.23 12.73 0.38
CA GLY A 637 2.13 14.16 0.70
C GLY A 637 1.70 14.99 -0.51
N GLU A 638 2.29 14.75 -1.68
CA GLU A 638 1.93 15.43 -2.93
C GLU A 638 0.47 15.23 -3.31
N ARG A 639 -0.04 13.98 -3.25
CA ARG A 639 -1.45 13.68 -3.52
C ARG A 639 -2.38 14.51 -2.63
N ILE A 640 -2.03 14.66 -1.36
CA ILE A 640 -2.78 15.49 -0.41
C ILE A 640 -2.74 16.97 -0.82
N PHE A 641 -1.55 17.53 -1.06
CA PHE A 641 -1.43 18.95 -1.40
C PHE A 641 -2.09 19.30 -2.73
N LEU A 642 -2.05 18.40 -3.72
CA LEU A 642 -2.78 18.56 -4.98
C LEU A 642 -4.29 18.64 -4.74
N ARG A 643 -4.84 17.72 -3.93
CA ARG A 643 -6.28 17.70 -3.59
C ARG A 643 -6.72 18.97 -2.86
N MET A 644 -5.85 19.51 -2.00
CA MET A 644 -6.10 20.74 -1.25
C MET A 644 -5.77 22.01 -2.05
N ASN A 645 -5.25 21.89 -3.27
CA ASN A 645 -4.66 23.00 -4.04
C ASN A 645 -3.63 23.81 -3.23
N HIS A 646 -2.89 23.15 -2.34
CA HIS A 646 -1.93 23.78 -1.44
C HIS A 646 -0.58 23.96 -2.12
N GLN A 647 -0.39 25.14 -2.70
CA GLN A 647 0.75 25.43 -3.54
C GLN A 647 2.11 25.41 -2.81
N GLU A 648 2.18 25.93 -1.58
CA GLU A 648 3.41 25.88 -0.78
C GLU A 648 3.83 24.45 -0.40
N GLY A 649 2.89 23.57 -0.03
CA GLY A 649 3.16 22.14 0.17
C GLY A 649 3.71 21.46 -1.09
N LEU A 650 3.21 21.82 -2.28
CA LEU A 650 3.74 21.31 -3.56
C LEU A 650 5.16 21.81 -3.85
N ILE A 651 5.48 23.06 -3.49
CA ILE A 651 6.86 23.58 -3.56
C ILE A 651 7.78 22.73 -2.65
N ASN A 652 7.34 22.46 -1.41
CA ASN A 652 8.11 21.70 -0.43
C ASN A 652 8.33 20.25 -0.88
N VAL A 653 7.30 19.59 -1.43
CA VAL A 653 7.42 18.26 -2.06
C VAL A 653 8.50 18.26 -3.13
N ALA A 654 8.44 19.21 -4.07
CA ALA A 654 9.38 19.28 -5.18
C ALA A 654 10.82 19.53 -4.69
N GLU A 655 11.02 20.39 -3.69
CA GLU A 655 12.34 20.57 -3.07
C GLU A 655 12.87 19.30 -2.41
N LEU A 656 12.04 18.61 -1.63
CA LEU A 656 12.44 17.41 -0.90
C LEU A 656 12.74 16.24 -1.85
N LYS A 657 11.93 16.03 -2.89
CA LYS A 657 12.21 15.07 -3.95
C LYS A 657 13.52 15.42 -4.66
N GLY A 658 13.73 16.70 -4.99
CA GLY A 658 14.99 17.18 -5.58
C GLY A 658 16.21 16.80 -4.72
N ASN A 659 16.14 17.09 -3.42
CA ASN A 659 17.20 16.74 -2.46
C ASN A 659 17.43 15.23 -2.35
N PHE A 660 16.35 14.43 -2.33
CA PHE A 660 16.42 12.98 -2.27
C PHE A 660 17.15 12.40 -3.49
N TYR A 661 16.76 12.82 -4.70
CA TYR A 661 17.41 12.36 -5.93
C TYR A 661 18.86 12.84 -6.04
N LEU A 662 19.16 14.04 -5.54
CA LEU A 662 20.52 14.55 -5.46
C LEU A 662 21.40 13.66 -4.57
N ALA A 663 20.90 13.27 -3.40
CA ALA A 663 21.58 12.37 -2.46
C ALA A 663 21.78 10.97 -3.07
N MET A 664 20.83 10.49 -3.86
CA MET A 664 20.93 9.25 -4.64
C MET A 664 21.82 9.37 -5.89
N LYS A 665 22.48 10.53 -6.10
CA LYS A 665 23.31 10.83 -7.28
C LYS A 665 22.56 10.75 -8.62
N GLN A 666 21.24 10.84 -8.58
CA GLN A 666 20.34 10.86 -9.73
C GLN A 666 20.09 12.31 -10.17
N TYR A 667 21.15 12.95 -10.67
CA TYR A 667 21.20 14.41 -10.87
C TYR A 667 20.15 14.96 -11.83
N LYS A 668 19.86 14.24 -12.92
CA LYS A 668 18.83 14.65 -13.90
C LYS A 668 17.44 14.72 -13.27
N GLN A 669 17.07 13.73 -12.45
CA GLN A 669 15.78 13.73 -11.74
C GLN A 669 15.74 14.84 -10.69
N ALA A 670 16.83 15.06 -9.96
CA ALA A 670 16.91 16.17 -9.01
C ALA A 670 16.65 17.53 -9.68
N ILE A 671 17.25 17.77 -10.85
CA ILE A 671 17.05 19.00 -11.64
C ILE A 671 15.57 19.19 -11.99
N VAL A 672 14.90 18.16 -12.51
CA VAL A 672 13.47 18.24 -12.88
C VAL A 672 12.61 18.71 -11.70
N TYR A 673 12.83 18.17 -10.50
CA TYR A 673 12.09 18.57 -9.32
C TYR A 673 12.45 19.97 -8.80
N TYR A 674 13.73 20.37 -8.87
CA TYR A 674 14.11 21.74 -8.53
C TYR A 674 13.54 22.77 -9.52
N GLU A 675 13.47 22.45 -10.81
CA GLU A 675 12.81 23.28 -11.82
C GLU A 675 11.30 23.38 -11.60
N GLN A 676 10.65 22.27 -11.19
CA GLN A 676 9.24 22.28 -10.80
C GLN A 676 9.00 23.21 -9.61
N SER A 677 9.84 23.14 -8.57
CA SER A 677 9.80 24.03 -7.41
C SER A 677 9.99 25.51 -7.81
N LEU A 678 10.99 25.79 -8.66
CA LEU A 678 11.25 27.13 -9.20
C LEU A 678 10.03 27.69 -9.96
N LYS A 679 9.42 26.89 -10.84
CA LYS A 679 8.26 27.29 -11.63
C LYS A 679 7.06 27.67 -10.75
N LEU A 680 6.83 26.90 -9.68
CA LEU A 680 5.78 27.22 -8.70
C LEU A 680 6.10 28.51 -7.95
N ARG A 681 7.33 28.68 -7.46
CA ARG A 681 7.77 29.90 -6.77
C ARG A 681 7.65 31.15 -7.63
N LEU A 682 8.05 31.09 -8.90
CA LEU A 682 7.90 32.19 -9.85
C LEU A 682 6.44 32.59 -10.07
N LYS A 683 5.49 31.65 -9.95
CA LYS A 683 4.06 31.92 -10.09
C LYS A 683 3.43 32.55 -8.85
N LEU A 684 3.92 32.18 -7.67
CA LEU A 684 3.25 32.45 -6.38
C LEU A 684 3.89 33.58 -5.60
N LEU A 685 5.21 33.73 -5.71
CA LEU A 685 5.98 34.66 -4.93
C LEU A 685 6.29 35.91 -5.77
N PRO A 686 6.45 37.09 -5.14
CA PRO A 686 6.94 38.27 -5.83
C PRO A 686 8.27 37.99 -6.53
N GLU A 687 8.54 38.67 -7.65
CA GLU A 687 9.80 38.50 -8.41
C GLU A 687 11.04 38.78 -7.56
N SER A 688 10.92 39.50 -6.44
CA SER A 688 11.98 39.78 -5.48
C SER A 688 11.95 38.84 -4.25
N HIS A 689 11.41 37.63 -4.37
CA HIS A 689 11.45 36.69 -3.24
C HIS A 689 12.80 35.93 -3.20
N PRO A 690 13.49 35.85 -2.03
CA PRO A 690 14.78 35.18 -1.92
C PRO A 690 14.74 33.68 -2.22
N ASP A 691 13.59 33.03 -2.02
CA ASP A 691 13.42 31.60 -2.32
C ASP A 691 13.53 31.26 -3.81
N ILE A 692 13.30 32.22 -4.71
CA ILE A 692 13.57 32.06 -6.14
C ILE A 692 15.09 31.89 -6.36
N GLY A 693 15.90 32.70 -5.65
CA GLY A 693 17.36 32.59 -5.69
C GLY A 693 17.85 31.26 -5.11
N LYS A 694 17.17 30.75 -4.07
CA LYS A 694 17.45 29.44 -3.49
C LYS A 694 17.22 28.33 -4.51
N SER A 695 16.09 28.36 -5.23
CA SER A 695 15.80 27.38 -6.29
C SER A 695 16.86 27.39 -7.40
N TYR A 696 17.27 28.57 -7.87
CA TYR A 696 18.35 28.67 -8.88
C TYR A 696 19.66 28.08 -8.37
N SER A 697 20.03 28.35 -7.12
CA SER A 697 21.23 27.78 -6.49
C SER A 697 21.17 26.25 -6.39
N SER A 698 20.00 25.68 -6.05
CA SER A 698 19.81 24.22 -6.00
C SER A 698 19.96 23.57 -7.38
N ILE A 699 19.41 24.20 -8.43
CA ILE A 699 19.58 23.73 -9.82
C ILE A 699 21.05 23.79 -10.25
N ALA A 700 21.73 24.91 -9.94
CA ALA A 700 23.14 25.09 -10.23
C ALA A 700 24.01 24.01 -9.58
N MET A 701 23.75 23.72 -8.30
CA MET A 701 24.44 22.68 -7.55
C MET A 701 24.21 21.29 -8.15
N ALA A 702 22.98 20.98 -8.59
CA ALA A 702 22.69 19.72 -9.24
C ALA A 702 23.43 19.56 -10.58
N TYR A 703 23.53 20.63 -11.38
CA TYR A 703 24.35 20.64 -12.60
C TYR A 703 25.85 20.53 -12.31
N GLU A 704 26.34 21.15 -11.24
CA GLU A 704 27.74 21.01 -10.79
C GLU A 704 28.06 19.56 -10.46
N PHE A 705 27.23 18.88 -9.66
CA PHE A 705 27.42 17.47 -9.36
C PHE A 705 27.31 16.57 -10.59
N TRP A 706 26.48 16.97 -11.56
CA TRP A 706 26.39 16.30 -12.85
C TRP A 706 27.56 16.62 -13.79
N LYS A 707 28.46 17.54 -13.42
CA LYS A 707 29.60 18.03 -14.22
C LYS A 707 29.22 18.82 -15.47
N GLU A 708 28.00 19.34 -15.52
CA GLU A 708 27.53 20.27 -16.55
C GLU A 708 27.86 21.71 -16.14
N TYR A 709 29.15 22.00 -16.01
CA TYR A 709 29.66 23.24 -15.43
C TYR A 709 29.14 24.52 -16.11
N PRO A 710 29.02 24.60 -17.46
CA PRO A 710 28.48 25.80 -18.11
C PRO A 710 27.05 26.13 -17.65
N LYS A 711 26.19 25.11 -17.49
CA LYS A 711 24.82 25.29 -16.99
C LYS A 711 24.84 25.67 -15.51
N SER A 712 25.67 25.01 -14.71
CA SER A 712 25.84 25.34 -13.30
C SER A 712 26.22 26.81 -13.10
N ILE A 713 27.22 27.30 -13.84
CA ILE A 713 27.66 28.70 -13.80
C ILE A 713 26.51 29.65 -14.14
N ASP A 714 25.76 29.38 -15.21
CA ASP A 714 24.61 30.21 -15.60
C ASP A 714 23.56 30.31 -14.49
N TYR A 715 23.17 29.17 -13.90
CA TYR A 715 22.21 29.15 -12.81
C TYR A 715 22.73 29.82 -11.52
N TYR A 716 24.02 29.69 -11.20
CA TYR A 716 24.62 30.42 -10.08
C TYR A 716 24.62 31.94 -10.30
N GLN A 717 24.86 32.40 -11.54
CA GLN A 717 24.74 33.83 -11.87
C GLN A 717 23.29 34.33 -11.73
N GLN A 718 22.31 33.53 -12.16
CA GLN A 718 20.89 33.84 -11.95
C GLN A 718 20.54 33.92 -10.46
N ALA A 719 21.06 32.99 -9.64
CA ALA A 719 20.87 33.01 -8.19
C ALA A 719 21.47 34.28 -7.54
N ILE A 720 22.69 34.69 -7.92
CA ILE A 720 23.33 35.93 -7.43
C ILE A 720 22.48 37.15 -7.79
N LYS A 721 22.08 37.28 -9.06
CA LYS A 721 21.26 38.40 -9.53
C LYS A 721 19.96 38.50 -8.73
N GLN A 722 19.37 37.36 -8.39
CA GLN A 722 18.15 37.29 -7.60
C GLN A 722 18.37 37.68 -6.14
N TYR A 723 19.45 37.21 -5.51
CA TYR A 723 19.77 37.59 -4.15
C TYR A 723 20.20 39.06 -4.02
N GLN A 724 20.90 39.64 -4.99
CA GLN A 724 21.27 41.07 -4.99
C GLN A 724 20.07 42.02 -5.05
N ARG A 725 18.94 41.57 -5.63
CA ARG A 725 17.69 42.34 -5.64
C ARG A 725 17.02 42.41 -4.26
N THR A 726 17.40 41.54 -3.33
CA THR A 726 16.60 41.21 -2.14
C THR A 726 17.39 41.30 -0.83
N LEU A 727 18.69 41.06 -0.89
CA LEU A 727 19.61 40.97 0.24
C LEU A 727 20.76 41.95 0.03
N LYS A 728 21.36 42.43 1.13
CA LYS A 728 22.58 43.25 1.07
C LYS A 728 23.73 42.44 0.46
N ASP A 729 24.63 43.08 -0.27
CA ASP A 729 25.72 42.43 -1.02
C ASP A 729 26.61 41.48 -0.19
N ASN A 730 26.72 41.71 1.12
CA ASN A 730 27.50 40.89 2.05
C ASN A 730 26.71 39.71 2.66
N HIS A 731 25.57 39.32 2.09
CA HIS A 731 24.78 38.21 2.62
C HIS A 731 25.52 36.87 2.45
N PRO A 732 25.61 36.01 3.49
CA PRO A 732 26.35 34.75 3.43
C PRO A 732 26.02 33.85 2.24
N SER A 733 24.75 33.79 1.84
CA SER A 733 24.30 33.03 0.66
C SER A 733 24.96 33.51 -0.64
N ILE A 734 25.15 34.82 -0.82
CA ILE A 734 25.80 35.38 -2.01
C ILE A 734 27.29 35.03 -1.98
N THR A 735 27.96 35.21 -0.83
CA THR A 735 29.37 34.86 -0.65
C THR A 735 29.63 33.37 -0.94
N GLN A 736 28.74 32.48 -0.46
CA GLN A 736 28.84 31.05 -0.73
C GLN A 736 28.73 30.73 -2.22
N ILE A 737 27.77 31.33 -2.92
CA ILE A 737 27.60 31.10 -4.36
C ILE A 737 28.77 31.66 -5.17
N MET A 738 29.31 32.83 -4.80
CA MET A 738 30.51 33.38 -5.45
C MET A 738 31.72 32.45 -5.30
N ASN A 739 31.93 31.88 -4.11
CA ASN A 739 33.01 30.91 -3.89
C ASN A 739 32.85 29.65 -4.75
N ASN A 740 31.63 29.14 -4.91
CA ASN A 740 31.36 28.00 -5.80
C ASN A 740 31.61 28.37 -7.26
N LEU A 741 31.14 29.53 -7.70
CA LEU A 741 31.33 30.00 -9.06
C LEU A 741 32.82 30.20 -9.39
N GLN A 742 33.62 30.73 -8.46
CA GLN A 742 35.07 30.85 -8.63
C GLN A 742 35.73 29.47 -8.78
N LYS A 743 35.34 28.47 -7.97
CA LYS A 743 35.85 27.10 -8.08
C LYS A 743 35.52 26.45 -9.42
N LEU A 744 34.35 26.75 -10.00
CA LEU A 744 33.92 26.19 -11.28
C LEU A 744 34.59 26.85 -12.49
N GLN A 745 35.12 28.06 -12.32
CA GLN A 745 35.81 28.81 -13.38
C GLN A 745 37.31 28.52 -13.47
N HIS A 746 37.89 27.91 -12.42
CA HIS A 746 39.26 27.42 -12.38
C HIS A 746 39.31 25.94 -12.73
#